data_AF-A0A2V9JIP3-F1
#
_entry.id   AF-A0A2V9JIP3-F1
#
_cell.length_a   1.000
_cell.length_b   1.000
_cell.length_c   1.000
_cell.angle_alpha   90.00
_cell.angle_beta   90.00
_cell.angle_gamma   90.00
#
_symmetry.space_group_name_H-M   'P 1'
#
loop_
_entity.id
_entity.type
_entity.pdbx_description
1 polymer ?
#
loop_
_entity_poly.entity_id
_entity_poly.type
_entity_poly.pdbx_seq_one_letter_code
_entity_poly.pdbx_strand_id
1 'polypeptide(L)'
;MMALRDSQVFHRRTVEFEEGGIHFVVDPDAPNWVATDRRGSSILSMVGEALPVAGIVRRYGVENGLDSAKAWLHVHSFLREALRARIISPAAIEREPYAGRSTHLKPEKLRELWIHTNNSCNLTCTHCLVSSSPAGDRGLPAAGIKNIIDQAVECGVVRFYFTGGEPFARPDIFELIDYVVNRKAAELIILTNATLFHGDRLKRISAFNRDLVRLQISLDGARPETNDRLRGEGTFFKIREGTINVTRIGFPVSLTTVVTKENLREIPEITQLARNWGAQSQHLMWMHRRGRVMETAPGLFPSTAELIEMVRATSMRAREQRVTVDNIEAIKLRVNGRPFVKYDLGNQFWDSMCVYSDGSVYPSAAMADFKPLRAGLVSNGNLRGIWQDSEVARRFREASVVRKQLPPGDPFKFILGGGDIEHSYFFSINATSDGDLHAPDPYYEVYTAIARDVMFDLADEKRQAFNRRSGFDAPILFHSMGEGAIDCGTDTEAIDVRSDTAVATLHSNCVLAFDIKKSRQAVQEFYSRAAEEPQAELCCPVSYDRADISHIPQDVIDRFYGCGSPVTLAAAGPGETVVDLGSGGGIDCFIAAKKVGPGGQVIGVDMTEEMLEVATRNKKPVAGNLGYDVVEFRRGYLEQIPVESKTVDLITSNCVINLSPDKKKVFREMWRVLKDHGRIVVSDIVSEEQVPAHLRVNRMLWGECISGALTEEELLAYLEQSGFYGLQVLRKTYWKEVEGYRFYSVTVRGYKFEKTSGCVFKGQRAIYVGPQKGVLDEEGHLFLRNEPIEVCTDTASKLMNPPYKGSFVVLEAGATSPEYSCCAPGDSSCCSSEDSEVPGSCC
;
A
#
# COMPACT_ATOMS: atom_id res chain seq x y z
N MET A 1 -14.49 -4.65 23.63
CA MET A 1 -15.12 -5.76 22.89
C MET A 1 -16.64 -5.57 22.87
N MET A 2 -17.18 -4.88 21.86
CA MET A 2 -18.64 -4.91 21.61
C MET A 2 -18.95 -6.27 20.99
N ALA A 3 -19.66 -7.13 21.73
CA ALA A 3 -20.27 -8.29 21.11
C ALA A 3 -21.27 -7.76 20.07
N LEU A 4 -21.14 -8.17 18.80
CA LEU A 4 -22.20 -8.02 17.78
C LEU A 4 -23.43 -8.84 18.22
N ARG A 5 -24.09 -8.42 19.30
CA ARG A 5 -25.30 -9.03 19.86
C ARG A 5 -26.43 -8.06 19.57
N ASP A 6 -27.26 -8.45 18.60
CA ASP A 6 -28.49 -7.79 18.12
C ASP A 6 -28.44 -6.30 17.74
N SER A 7 -27.31 -5.62 17.90
CA SER A 7 -27.09 -4.25 17.41
C SER A 7 -27.14 -4.22 15.88
N GLN A 8 -27.94 -3.31 15.32
CA GLN A 8 -27.95 -3.05 13.88
C GLN A 8 -26.55 -2.63 13.41
N VAL A 9 -26.03 -3.31 12.40
CA VAL A 9 -24.89 -2.84 11.64
C VAL A 9 -25.46 -1.94 10.55
N PHE A 10 -24.92 -0.73 10.42
CA PHE A 10 -25.40 0.25 9.46
C PHE A 10 -24.56 0.20 8.19
N HIS A 11 -25.24 0.18 7.05
CA HIS A 11 -24.62 0.31 5.74
C HIS A 11 -24.56 1.79 5.33
N ARG A 12 -23.46 2.16 4.68
CA ARG A 12 -23.35 3.47 4.02
C ARG A 12 -24.16 3.42 2.72
N ARG A 13 -24.56 4.56 2.17
CA ARG A 13 -25.05 4.58 0.79
C ARG A 13 -23.90 4.18 -0.12
N THR A 14 -24.06 3.12 -0.89
CA THR A 14 -22.99 2.57 -1.74
C THR A 14 -23.47 2.40 -3.18
N VAL A 15 -22.50 2.23 -4.06
CA VAL A 15 -22.66 1.83 -5.44
C VAL A 15 -21.88 0.53 -5.62
N GLU A 16 -22.52 -0.45 -6.25
CA GLU A 16 -21.95 -1.77 -6.45
C GLU A 16 -21.69 -2.03 -7.93
N PHE A 17 -20.58 -2.69 -8.24
CA PHE A 17 -20.32 -3.21 -9.57
C PHE A 17 -19.48 -4.49 -9.50
N GLU A 18 -19.50 -5.28 -10.57
CA GLU A 18 -18.75 -6.53 -10.69
C GLU A 18 -17.74 -6.44 -11.83
N GLU A 19 -16.54 -6.98 -11.61
CA GLU A 19 -15.51 -7.13 -12.64
C GLU A 19 -14.72 -8.42 -12.45
N GLY A 20 -14.69 -9.29 -13.47
CA GLY A 20 -13.96 -10.56 -13.43
C GLY A 20 -14.37 -11.49 -12.29
N GLY A 21 -15.62 -11.45 -11.81
CA GLY A 21 -16.11 -12.23 -10.67
C GLY A 21 -15.72 -11.68 -9.29
N ILE A 22 -15.21 -10.44 -9.23
CA ILE A 22 -14.98 -9.67 -8.00
C ILE A 22 -16.08 -8.63 -7.86
N HIS A 23 -16.69 -8.55 -6.68
CA HIS A 23 -17.72 -7.56 -6.37
C HIS A 23 -17.10 -6.38 -5.62
N PHE A 24 -17.33 -5.18 -6.13
CA PHE A 24 -16.86 -3.92 -5.54
C PHE A 24 -18.02 -3.19 -4.91
N VAL A 25 -17.82 -2.74 -3.67
CA VAL A 25 -18.78 -1.90 -2.94
C VAL A 25 -18.08 -0.58 -2.64
N VAL A 26 -18.56 0.51 -3.24
CA VAL A 26 -17.95 1.85 -3.15
C VAL A 26 -18.89 2.82 -2.46
N ASP A 27 -18.38 3.58 -1.52
CA ASP A 27 -19.06 4.73 -0.92
C ASP A 27 -18.73 6.02 -1.70
N PRO A 28 -19.65 6.51 -2.55
CA PRO A 28 -19.40 7.71 -3.37
C PRO A 28 -19.30 9.00 -2.56
N ASP A 29 -19.91 9.06 -1.37
CA ASP A 29 -20.07 10.30 -0.60
C ASP A 29 -18.99 10.44 0.49
N ALA A 30 -18.39 9.34 0.91
CA ALA A 30 -17.21 9.30 1.76
C ALA A 30 -16.25 8.25 1.21
N PRO A 31 -15.31 8.63 0.31
CA PRO A 31 -14.50 7.71 -0.49
C PRO A 31 -13.92 6.55 0.31
N ASN A 32 -14.54 5.38 0.17
CA ASN A 32 -14.08 4.13 0.75
C ASN A 32 -14.63 3.01 -0.11
N TRP A 33 -13.87 1.93 -0.26
CA TRP A 33 -14.34 0.79 -1.03
C TRP A 33 -13.73 -0.51 -0.53
N VAL A 34 -14.44 -1.59 -0.82
CA VAL A 34 -13.98 -2.95 -0.58
C VAL A 34 -14.25 -3.81 -1.80
N ALA A 35 -13.41 -4.82 -2.01
CA ALA A 35 -13.62 -5.89 -2.97
C ALA A 35 -13.86 -7.21 -2.24
N THR A 36 -14.88 -7.95 -2.66
CA THR A 36 -15.32 -9.19 -2.00
C THR A 36 -15.73 -10.25 -3.01
N ASP A 37 -15.83 -11.50 -2.55
CA ASP A 37 -16.56 -12.54 -3.28
C ASP A 37 -18.08 -12.26 -3.29
N ARG A 38 -18.81 -13.06 -4.08
CA ARG A 38 -20.27 -12.95 -4.20
C ARG A 38 -21.01 -13.14 -2.87
N ARG A 39 -20.50 -14.00 -1.99
CA ARG A 39 -21.13 -14.30 -0.70
C ARG A 39 -21.02 -13.11 0.26
N GLY A 40 -19.88 -12.43 0.27
CA GLY A 40 -19.68 -11.23 1.06
C GLY A 40 -20.48 -10.04 0.52
N SER A 41 -20.59 -9.91 -0.80
CA SER A 41 -21.50 -8.92 -1.42
C SER A 41 -22.96 -9.14 -1.00
N SER A 42 -23.41 -10.41 -0.94
CA SER A 42 -24.74 -10.75 -0.43
C SER A 42 -24.93 -10.32 1.03
N ILE A 43 -23.92 -10.55 1.89
CA ILE A 43 -23.96 -10.09 3.29
C ILE A 43 -24.06 -8.57 3.36
N LEU A 44 -23.24 -7.82 2.61
CA LEU A 44 -23.28 -6.35 2.59
C LEU A 44 -24.65 -5.82 2.12
N SER A 45 -25.23 -6.45 1.08
CA SER A 45 -26.58 -6.13 0.60
C SER A 45 -27.64 -6.30 1.70
N MET A 46 -27.59 -7.40 2.47
CA MET A 46 -28.48 -7.62 3.62
C MET A 46 -28.28 -6.60 4.75
N VAL A 47 -27.05 -6.12 4.97
CA VAL A 47 -26.78 -4.99 5.88
C VAL A 47 -27.42 -3.71 5.34
N GLY A 48 -27.37 -3.48 4.02
CA GLY A 48 -28.05 -2.38 3.33
C GLY A 48 -29.57 -2.38 3.49
N GLU A 49 -30.18 -3.56 3.60
CA GLU A 49 -31.60 -3.74 3.94
C GLU A 49 -31.92 -3.50 5.44
N ALA A 50 -30.92 -3.11 6.24
CA ALA A 50 -31.02 -2.90 7.69
C ALA A 50 -31.50 -4.15 8.46
N LEU A 51 -31.19 -5.35 7.95
CA LEU A 51 -31.49 -6.59 8.65
C LEU A 51 -30.64 -6.73 9.93
N PRO A 52 -31.24 -7.16 11.06
CA PRO A 52 -30.46 -7.53 12.25
C PRO A 52 -29.50 -8.68 11.93
N VAL A 53 -28.35 -8.73 12.61
CA VAL A 53 -27.31 -9.74 12.37
C VAL A 53 -27.87 -11.17 12.42
N ALA A 54 -28.76 -11.48 13.38
CA ALA A 54 -29.42 -12.79 13.44
C ALA A 54 -30.27 -13.10 12.19
N GLY A 55 -30.92 -12.08 11.62
CA GLY A 55 -31.65 -12.17 10.36
C GLY A 55 -30.73 -12.43 9.17
N ILE A 56 -29.56 -11.77 9.13
CA ILE A 56 -28.51 -11.99 8.12
C ILE A 56 -28.00 -13.43 8.21
N VAL A 57 -27.62 -13.90 9.40
CA VAL A 57 -27.16 -15.28 9.63
C VAL A 57 -28.18 -16.29 9.13
N ARG A 58 -29.46 -16.13 9.48
CA ARG A 58 -30.53 -17.03 9.05
C ARG A 58 -30.69 -17.03 7.53
N ARG A 59 -30.77 -15.86 6.90
CA ARG A 59 -30.95 -15.75 5.45
C ARG A 59 -29.75 -16.30 4.69
N TYR A 60 -28.54 -15.88 5.07
CA TYR A 60 -27.28 -16.37 4.51
C TYR A 60 -27.15 -17.89 4.62
N GLY A 61 -27.50 -18.46 5.78
CA GLY A 61 -27.48 -19.91 6.00
C GLY A 61 -28.43 -20.66 5.06
N VAL A 62 -29.66 -20.16 4.88
CA VAL A 62 -30.63 -20.75 3.94
C VAL A 62 -30.15 -20.63 2.48
N GLU A 63 -29.67 -19.46 2.07
CA GLU A 63 -29.20 -19.22 0.69
C GLU A 63 -27.99 -20.09 0.30
N ASN A 64 -27.14 -20.45 1.27
CA ASN A 64 -25.91 -21.21 1.04
C ASN A 64 -25.98 -22.66 1.54
N GLY A 65 -27.14 -23.12 2.05
CA GLY A 65 -27.32 -24.47 2.57
C GLY A 65 -26.43 -24.81 3.77
N LEU A 66 -26.20 -23.85 4.67
CA LEU A 66 -25.32 -23.99 5.83
C LEU A 66 -26.13 -24.21 7.11
N ASP A 67 -25.57 -24.97 8.06
CA ASP A 67 -26.09 -25.01 9.42
C ASP A 67 -25.92 -23.65 10.13
N SER A 68 -26.62 -23.48 11.26
CA SER A 68 -26.64 -22.20 11.97
C SER A 68 -25.28 -21.80 12.56
N ALA A 69 -24.44 -22.75 12.96
CA ALA A 69 -23.12 -22.46 13.54
C ALA A 69 -22.15 -22.00 12.46
N LYS A 70 -22.11 -22.70 11.33
CA LYS A 70 -21.27 -22.33 10.18
C LYS A 70 -21.74 -21.03 9.53
N ALA A 71 -23.05 -20.83 9.36
CA ALA A 71 -23.61 -19.57 8.88
C ALA A 71 -23.25 -18.39 9.81
N TRP A 72 -23.34 -18.60 11.12
CA TRP A 72 -22.93 -17.60 12.10
C TRP A 72 -21.45 -17.27 11.97
N LEU A 73 -20.57 -18.26 11.87
CA LEU A 73 -19.13 -18.06 11.73
C LEU A 73 -18.79 -17.25 10.47
N HIS A 74 -19.39 -17.61 9.33
CA HIS A 74 -19.18 -16.91 8.06
C HIS A 74 -19.59 -15.44 8.15
N VAL A 75 -20.81 -15.17 8.61
CA VAL A 75 -21.33 -13.80 8.73
C VAL A 75 -20.55 -13.02 9.78
N HIS A 76 -20.23 -13.62 10.93
CA HIS A 76 -19.48 -12.97 11.99
C HIS A 76 -18.08 -12.57 11.53
N SER A 77 -17.35 -13.48 10.89
CA SER A 77 -15.99 -13.23 10.40
C SER A 77 -15.98 -12.11 9.35
N PHE A 78 -16.89 -12.21 8.37
CA PHE A 78 -16.99 -11.22 7.31
C PHE A 78 -17.43 -9.83 7.82
N LEU A 79 -18.43 -9.75 8.71
CA LEU A 79 -18.85 -8.46 9.28
C LEU A 79 -17.73 -7.80 10.11
N ARG A 80 -16.90 -8.57 10.81
CA ARG A 80 -15.74 -7.99 11.52
C ARG A 80 -14.71 -7.42 10.56
N GLU A 81 -14.44 -8.10 9.46
CA GLU A 81 -13.56 -7.56 8.41
C GLU A 81 -14.14 -6.30 7.77
N ALA A 82 -15.43 -6.29 7.44
CA ALA A 82 -16.09 -5.13 6.87
C ALA A 82 -16.14 -3.93 7.86
N LEU A 83 -16.27 -4.19 9.17
CA LEU A 83 -16.13 -3.16 10.21
C LEU A 83 -14.71 -2.60 10.28
N ARG A 84 -13.69 -3.47 10.20
CA ARG A 84 -12.27 -3.04 10.16
C ARG A 84 -11.96 -2.23 8.90
N ALA A 85 -12.53 -2.61 7.76
CA ALA A 85 -12.46 -1.85 6.51
C ALA A 85 -13.30 -0.57 6.54
N ARG A 86 -14.09 -0.33 7.60
CA ARG A 86 -14.96 0.84 7.81
C ARG A 86 -15.96 1.07 6.66
N ILE A 87 -16.35 0.00 5.96
CA ILE A 87 -17.41 0.06 4.93
C ILE A 87 -18.81 -0.03 5.56
N ILE A 88 -18.88 -0.67 6.73
CA ILE A 88 -20.06 -0.71 7.62
C ILE A 88 -19.71 -0.08 8.97
N SER A 89 -20.73 0.25 9.77
CA SER A 89 -20.58 0.91 11.08
C SER A 89 -21.43 0.26 12.16
N PRO A 90 -20.98 0.22 13.42
CA PRO A 90 -21.80 -0.22 14.56
C PRO A 90 -22.82 0.84 14.99
N ALA A 91 -22.68 2.10 14.55
CA ALA A 91 -23.57 3.21 14.87
C ALA A 91 -24.18 3.82 13.60
N ALA A 92 -25.37 4.41 13.73
CA ALA A 92 -26.04 5.12 12.64
C ALA A 92 -25.14 6.24 12.12
N ILE A 93 -25.08 6.37 10.80
CA ILE A 93 -24.21 7.33 10.12
C ILE A 93 -25.10 8.45 9.55
N GLU A 94 -25.15 9.59 10.23
CA GLU A 94 -25.68 10.82 9.65
C GLU A 94 -24.58 11.52 8.85
N ARG A 95 -24.92 12.04 7.67
CA ARG A 95 -23.98 12.78 6.83
C ARG A 95 -24.58 14.11 6.43
N GLU A 96 -23.88 15.16 6.82
CA GLU A 96 -24.14 16.47 6.23
C GLU A 96 -23.70 16.46 4.75
N PRO A 97 -24.49 17.08 3.86
CA PRO A 97 -24.07 17.27 2.47
C PRO A 97 -22.75 18.04 2.42
N TYR A 98 -21.80 17.54 1.63
CA TYR A 98 -20.53 18.24 1.41
C TYR A 98 -20.76 19.55 0.67
N ALA A 99 -20.48 20.68 1.31
CA ALA A 99 -20.74 22.03 0.77
C ALA A 99 -19.70 22.48 -0.29
N GLY A 100 -18.57 21.79 -0.38
CA GLY A 100 -17.47 22.08 -1.30
C GLY A 100 -16.16 22.42 -0.58
N ARG A 101 -15.04 22.36 -1.31
CA ARG A 101 -13.69 22.45 -0.72
C ARG A 101 -13.36 23.74 0.03
N SER A 102 -14.01 24.86 -0.30
CA SER A 102 -13.74 26.17 0.31
C SER A 102 -14.11 26.25 1.80
N THR A 103 -14.98 25.37 2.30
CA THR A 103 -15.33 25.30 3.73
C THR A 103 -14.34 24.47 4.55
N HIS A 104 -13.46 23.71 3.88
CA HIS A 104 -12.52 22.77 4.51
C HIS A 104 -11.05 23.18 4.34
N LEU A 105 -10.72 23.85 3.23
CA LEU A 105 -9.35 24.24 2.90
C LEU A 105 -9.10 25.73 3.19
N LYS A 106 -7.86 26.07 3.55
CA LYS A 106 -7.39 27.44 3.72
C LYS A 106 -6.11 27.68 2.89
N PRO A 107 -5.99 28.77 2.12
CA PRO A 107 -4.81 29.06 1.30
C PRO A 107 -3.69 29.69 2.16
N GLU A 108 -3.10 28.90 3.07
CA GLU A 108 -2.12 29.39 4.05
C GLU A 108 -0.68 29.38 3.54
N LYS A 109 -0.30 28.36 2.75
CA LYS A 109 1.05 28.23 2.17
C LYS A 109 0.97 27.90 0.68
N LEU A 110 1.76 28.61 -0.13
CA LEU A 110 1.98 28.27 -1.53
C LEU A 110 3.10 27.24 -1.59
N ARG A 111 2.81 25.99 -1.94
CA ARG A 111 3.82 24.90 -1.92
C ARG A 111 4.64 24.85 -3.20
N GLU A 112 4.01 25.18 -4.33
CA GLU A 112 4.56 25.02 -5.66
C GLU A 112 4.47 26.30 -6.49
N LEU A 113 5.50 26.58 -7.29
CA LEU A 113 5.44 27.64 -8.29
C LEU A 113 5.95 27.17 -9.66
N TRP A 114 5.10 27.33 -10.67
CA TRP A 114 5.47 27.16 -12.07
C TRP A 114 5.99 28.49 -12.62
N ILE A 115 7.15 28.44 -13.29
CA ILE A 115 7.75 29.60 -13.96
C ILE A 115 7.92 29.23 -15.43
N HIS A 116 7.14 29.88 -16.28
CA HIS A 116 7.28 29.83 -17.72
C HIS A 116 8.43 30.76 -18.13
N THR A 117 9.64 30.20 -18.23
CA THR A 117 10.88 30.98 -18.25
C THR A 117 11.04 31.86 -19.49
N ASN A 118 10.48 31.46 -20.63
CA ASN A 118 10.57 32.13 -21.93
C ASN A 118 9.65 31.42 -22.96
N ASN A 119 9.34 32.06 -24.09
CA ASN A 119 8.62 31.44 -25.22
C ASN A 119 9.54 31.03 -26.39
N SER A 120 10.84 31.33 -26.31
CA SER A 120 11.83 30.91 -27.31
C SER A 120 12.05 29.40 -27.24
N CYS A 121 11.81 28.72 -28.35
CA CYS A 121 12.04 27.28 -28.46
C CYS A 121 12.86 26.99 -29.70
N ASN A 122 13.80 26.06 -29.63
CA ASN A 122 14.52 25.60 -30.82
C ASN A 122 13.67 24.69 -31.73
N LEU A 123 12.41 24.44 -31.37
CA LEU A 123 11.43 23.62 -32.10
C LEU A 123 10.13 24.41 -32.35
N THR A 124 9.30 23.87 -33.25
CA THR A 124 7.94 24.40 -33.56
C THR A 124 6.94 23.23 -33.59
N CYS A 125 6.81 22.49 -32.50
CA CYS A 125 5.98 21.27 -32.43
C CYS A 125 4.50 21.51 -32.82
N THR A 126 3.89 20.65 -33.63
CA THR A 126 2.51 20.82 -34.14
C THR A 126 1.46 20.95 -33.03
N HIS A 127 1.66 20.25 -31.91
CA HIS A 127 0.71 20.19 -30.80
C HIS A 127 1.03 21.16 -29.65
N CYS A 128 1.98 22.10 -29.84
CA CYS A 128 2.49 22.95 -28.76
C CYS A 128 1.38 23.79 -28.10
N LEU A 129 1.20 23.61 -26.78
CA LEU A 129 0.15 24.23 -25.98
C LEU A 129 0.22 25.77 -25.94
N VAL A 130 1.44 26.30 -25.84
CA VAL A 130 1.73 27.75 -25.74
C VAL A 130 2.24 28.33 -27.06
N SER A 131 2.24 27.54 -28.13
CA SER A 131 2.67 27.99 -29.47
C SER A 131 4.09 28.58 -29.52
N SER A 132 5.01 28.14 -28.64
CA SER A 132 6.43 28.56 -28.62
C SER A 132 7.17 28.19 -29.91
N SER A 133 8.13 29.04 -30.30
CA SER A 133 8.90 28.90 -31.55
C SER A 133 10.27 29.57 -31.41
N PRO A 134 11.18 29.44 -32.39
CA PRO A 134 12.47 30.14 -32.35
C PRO A 134 12.35 31.66 -32.26
N ALA A 135 11.23 32.22 -32.75
CA ALA A 135 10.93 33.65 -32.69
C ALA A 135 10.22 34.10 -31.40
N GLY A 136 9.95 33.18 -30.45
CA GLY A 136 9.31 33.51 -29.18
C GLY A 136 10.15 34.41 -28.29
N ASP A 137 9.51 35.11 -27.36
CA ASP A 137 10.19 36.02 -26.44
C ASP A 137 11.17 35.29 -25.50
N ARG A 138 12.18 36.03 -25.01
CA ARG A 138 13.22 35.49 -24.12
C ARG A 138 12.82 35.49 -22.64
N GLY A 139 11.59 35.89 -22.33
CA GLY A 139 11.08 36.08 -20.98
C GLY A 139 11.75 37.21 -20.19
N LEU A 140 11.38 37.31 -18.91
CA LEU A 140 11.96 38.27 -17.96
C LEU A 140 13.48 38.09 -17.79
N PRO A 141 14.25 39.17 -17.54
CA PRO A 141 15.66 39.07 -17.14
C PRO A 141 15.86 38.20 -15.89
N ALA A 142 17.04 37.58 -15.71
CA ALA A 142 17.31 36.72 -14.55
C ALA A 142 17.00 37.39 -13.20
N ALA A 143 17.35 38.67 -13.05
CA ALA A 143 17.05 39.43 -11.84
C ALA A 143 15.54 39.46 -11.51
N GLY A 144 14.69 39.58 -12.54
CA GLY A 144 13.23 39.55 -12.37
C GLY A 144 12.73 38.18 -11.91
N ILE A 145 13.25 37.11 -12.51
CA ILE A 145 12.88 35.73 -12.13
C ILE A 145 13.37 35.39 -10.71
N LYS A 146 14.59 35.81 -10.34
CA LYS A 146 15.10 35.63 -8.97
C LYS A 146 14.23 36.34 -7.94
N ASN A 147 13.79 37.56 -8.23
CA ASN A 147 12.85 38.29 -7.36
C ASN A 147 11.49 37.57 -7.23
N ILE A 148 11.00 36.93 -8.30
CA ILE A 148 9.80 36.07 -8.24
C ILE A 148 10.05 34.86 -7.33
N ILE A 149 11.20 34.20 -7.48
CA ILE A 149 11.60 33.04 -6.64
C ILE A 149 11.68 33.45 -5.16
N ASP A 150 12.23 34.63 -4.86
CA ASP A 150 12.32 35.15 -3.49
C ASP A 150 10.93 35.32 -2.87
N GLN A 151 10.02 36.02 -3.57
CA GLN A 151 8.64 36.20 -3.12
C GLN A 151 7.89 34.87 -2.97
N ALA A 152 8.18 33.89 -3.83
CA ALA A 152 7.59 32.56 -3.78
C ALA A 152 8.02 31.79 -2.52
N VAL A 153 9.32 31.81 -2.20
CA VAL A 153 9.86 31.20 -0.98
C VAL A 153 9.25 31.86 0.27
N GLU A 154 9.08 33.19 0.26
CA GLU A 154 8.37 33.90 1.34
C GLU A 154 6.89 33.48 1.48
N CYS A 155 6.28 32.96 0.42
CA CYS A 155 4.93 32.37 0.44
C CYS A 155 4.90 30.90 0.87
N GLY A 156 6.07 30.26 1.06
CA GLY A 156 6.21 28.87 1.49
C GLY A 156 6.60 27.89 0.39
N VAL A 157 6.99 28.37 -0.81
CA VAL A 157 7.28 27.48 -1.94
C VAL A 157 8.54 26.68 -1.68
N VAL A 158 8.41 25.36 -1.79
CA VAL A 158 9.51 24.38 -1.63
C VAL A 158 9.84 23.66 -2.94
N ARG A 159 8.99 23.82 -3.96
CA ARG A 159 9.13 23.17 -5.26
C ARG A 159 8.85 24.15 -6.39
N PHE A 160 9.77 24.20 -7.35
CA PHE A 160 9.67 25.01 -8.55
C PHE A 160 9.59 24.14 -9.80
N TYR A 161 8.87 24.65 -10.79
CA TYR A 161 8.82 24.06 -12.13
C TYR A 161 9.33 25.07 -13.15
N PHE A 162 10.38 24.72 -13.89
CA PHE A 162 10.80 25.48 -15.05
C PHE A 162 10.21 24.87 -16.32
N THR A 163 9.36 25.66 -16.97
CA THR A 163 8.77 25.35 -18.27
C THR A 163 9.03 26.52 -19.23
N GLY A 164 8.42 26.51 -20.40
CA GLY A 164 8.64 27.53 -21.41
C GLY A 164 8.34 27.06 -22.83
N GLY A 165 9.01 27.71 -23.77
CA GLY A 165 9.50 27.08 -24.99
C GLY A 165 10.54 26.01 -24.64
N GLU A 166 11.83 26.34 -24.74
CA GLU A 166 12.90 25.44 -24.28
C GLU A 166 13.72 26.14 -23.18
N PRO A 167 13.62 25.72 -21.90
CA PRO A 167 14.38 26.35 -20.82
C PRO A 167 15.89 26.39 -21.08
N PHE A 168 16.48 25.36 -21.68
CA PHE A 168 17.92 25.31 -21.95
C PHE A 168 18.38 26.12 -23.19
N ALA A 169 17.44 26.73 -23.93
CA ALA A 169 17.74 27.71 -24.96
C ALA A 169 18.10 29.08 -24.35
N ARG A 170 17.70 29.33 -23.10
CA ARG A 170 17.98 30.56 -22.37
C ARG A 170 19.47 30.62 -21.92
N PRO A 171 20.21 31.72 -22.17
CA PRO A 171 21.63 31.82 -21.84
C PRO A 171 21.97 31.71 -20.34
N ASP A 172 21.12 32.27 -19.49
CA ASP A 172 21.25 32.39 -18.03
C ASP A 172 20.44 31.30 -17.27
N ILE A 173 20.00 30.22 -17.94
CA ILE A 173 19.21 29.17 -17.29
C ILE A 173 19.92 28.52 -16.10
N PHE A 174 21.23 28.25 -16.21
CA PHE A 174 21.99 27.60 -15.14
C PHE A 174 22.20 28.51 -13.93
N GLU A 175 22.16 29.83 -14.11
CA GLU A 175 22.16 30.80 -13.01
C GLU A 175 20.84 30.71 -12.22
N LEU A 176 19.72 30.50 -12.90
CA LEU A 176 18.42 30.30 -12.28
C LEU A 176 18.31 28.94 -11.59
N ILE A 177 18.84 27.88 -12.19
CA ILE A 177 18.91 26.54 -11.57
C ILE A 177 19.73 26.60 -10.28
N ASP A 178 20.91 27.23 -10.30
CA ASP A 178 21.74 27.43 -9.10
C ASP A 178 20.99 28.21 -8.01
N TYR A 179 20.25 29.25 -8.41
CA TYR A 179 19.47 30.05 -7.48
C TYR A 179 18.41 29.21 -6.75
N VAL A 180 17.64 28.39 -7.46
CA VAL A 180 16.62 27.53 -6.83
C VAL A 180 17.27 26.45 -5.97
N VAL A 181 18.21 25.70 -6.53
CA VAL A 181 18.71 24.45 -5.93
C VAL A 181 19.71 24.73 -4.81
N ASN A 182 20.70 25.58 -5.05
CA ASN A 182 21.80 25.79 -4.11
C ASN A 182 21.56 26.98 -3.18
N ARG A 183 20.90 28.05 -3.66
CA ARG A 183 20.64 29.25 -2.82
C ARG A 183 19.35 29.14 -2.03
N LYS A 184 18.31 28.53 -2.58
CA LYS A 184 17.02 28.35 -1.89
C LYS A 184 16.79 26.95 -1.34
N ALA A 185 17.68 26.00 -1.64
CA ALA A 185 17.55 24.59 -1.21
C ALA A 185 16.18 23.97 -1.57
N ALA A 186 15.62 24.39 -2.71
CA ALA A 186 14.30 23.96 -3.17
C ALA A 186 14.40 22.91 -4.28
N GLU A 187 13.38 22.06 -4.38
CA GLU A 187 13.26 21.07 -5.47
C GLU A 187 12.92 21.78 -6.78
N LEU A 188 13.56 21.37 -7.88
CA LEU A 188 13.35 21.91 -9.21
C LEU A 188 13.04 20.80 -10.22
N ILE A 189 11.88 20.90 -10.85
CA ILE A 189 11.49 20.07 -11.99
C ILE A 189 11.60 20.90 -13.27
N ILE A 190 12.33 20.39 -14.26
CA ILE A 190 12.54 21.10 -15.54
C ILE A 190 11.91 20.30 -16.67
N LEU A 191 11.00 20.94 -17.41
CA LEU A 191 10.37 20.40 -18.61
C LEU A 191 11.19 20.82 -19.82
N THR A 192 11.70 19.86 -20.58
CA THR A 192 12.64 20.11 -21.69
C THR A 192 12.45 19.12 -22.84
N ASN A 193 12.78 19.55 -24.06
CA ASN A 193 12.88 18.66 -25.21
C ASN A 193 14.21 17.87 -25.24
N ALA A 194 15.13 18.11 -24.30
CA ALA A 194 16.41 17.42 -24.15
C ALA A 194 17.41 17.49 -25.33
N THR A 195 17.07 18.17 -26.44
CA THR A 195 17.91 18.22 -27.65
C THR A 195 19.23 18.97 -27.47
N LEU A 196 19.41 19.67 -26.34
CA LEU A 196 20.56 20.52 -26.04
C LEU A 196 21.55 19.90 -25.03
N PHE A 197 21.31 18.67 -24.54
CA PHE A 197 22.18 18.01 -23.55
C PHE A 197 23.42 17.36 -24.16
N HIS A 198 24.31 18.18 -24.68
CA HIS A 198 25.64 17.81 -25.17
C HIS A 198 26.66 18.91 -24.84
N GLY A 199 27.95 18.59 -24.92
CA GLY A 199 29.04 19.55 -24.73
C GLY A 199 28.98 20.30 -23.39
N ASP A 200 29.11 21.63 -23.44
CA ASP A 200 29.14 22.50 -22.25
C ASP A 200 27.86 22.42 -21.40
N ARG A 201 26.68 22.32 -22.02
CA ARG A 201 25.41 22.24 -21.27
C ARG A 201 25.32 20.98 -20.42
N LEU A 202 25.78 19.84 -20.96
CA LEU A 202 25.83 18.58 -20.21
C LEU A 202 26.83 18.66 -19.04
N LYS A 203 27.98 19.31 -19.27
CA LYS A 203 28.99 19.54 -18.22
C LYS A 203 28.45 20.46 -17.12
N ARG A 204 27.67 21.49 -17.47
CA ARG A 204 27.10 22.43 -16.50
C ARG A 204 25.98 21.81 -15.68
N ILE A 205 25.08 21.04 -16.30
CA ILE A 205 23.99 20.39 -15.55
C ILE A 205 24.52 19.32 -14.58
N SER A 206 25.61 18.62 -14.91
CA SER A 206 26.19 17.57 -14.05
C SER A 206 26.76 18.08 -12.73
N ALA A 207 26.88 19.40 -12.54
CA ALA A 207 27.31 20.01 -11.29
C ALA A 207 26.20 20.09 -10.23
N PHE A 208 24.92 19.94 -10.60
CA PHE A 208 23.80 20.09 -9.66
C PHE A 208 23.47 18.80 -8.89
N ASN A 209 22.80 18.97 -7.75
CA ASN A 209 22.34 17.87 -6.91
C ASN A 209 21.23 17.05 -7.61
N ARG A 210 21.39 15.72 -7.67
CA ARG A 210 20.46 14.78 -8.35
C ARG A 210 19.18 14.55 -7.55
N ASP A 211 19.20 14.84 -6.25
CA ASP A 211 18.03 14.69 -5.39
C ASP A 211 17.07 15.88 -5.50
N LEU A 212 17.60 17.04 -5.89
CA LEU A 212 16.85 18.30 -5.99
C LEU A 212 16.47 18.67 -7.43
N VAL A 213 17.11 18.10 -8.45
CA VAL A 213 16.78 18.39 -9.86
C VAL A 213 16.21 17.15 -10.54
N ARG A 214 15.03 17.33 -11.15
CA ARG A 214 14.36 16.29 -11.94
C ARG A 214 14.04 16.79 -13.33
N LEU A 215 14.11 15.90 -14.31
CA LEU A 215 13.88 16.25 -15.71
C LEU A 215 12.64 15.53 -16.22
N GLN A 216 11.71 16.30 -16.79
CA GLN A 216 10.62 15.78 -17.59
C GLN A 216 10.98 16.01 -19.07
N ILE A 217 11.21 14.93 -19.80
CA ILE A 217 11.70 14.99 -21.18
C ILE A 217 10.59 14.63 -22.14
N SER A 218 10.33 15.50 -23.11
CA SER A 218 9.24 15.27 -24.06
C SER A 218 9.63 14.37 -25.23
N LEU A 219 8.82 13.32 -25.48
CA LEU A 219 8.96 12.38 -26.60
C LEU A 219 7.58 11.92 -27.07
N ASP A 220 7.25 12.07 -28.36
CA ASP A 220 5.89 11.77 -28.87
C ASP A 220 5.79 10.65 -29.90
N GLY A 221 6.86 9.91 -30.16
CA GLY A 221 6.83 8.73 -31.01
C GLY A 221 7.89 7.74 -30.58
N ALA A 222 7.64 6.45 -30.79
CA ALA A 222 8.66 5.41 -30.57
C ALA A 222 9.62 5.33 -31.77
N ARG A 223 9.24 5.91 -32.90
CA ARG A 223 10.02 5.96 -34.13
C ARG A 223 10.26 7.40 -34.61
N PRO A 224 11.35 7.65 -35.37
CA PRO A 224 11.62 8.97 -35.95
C PRO A 224 10.45 9.50 -36.78
N GLU A 225 9.82 8.66 -37.60
CA GLU A 225 8.75 9.09 -38.53
C GLU A 225 7.56 9.71 -37.80
N THR A 226 7.19 9.14 -36.65
CA THR A 226 6.07 9.60 -35.82
C THR A 226 6.48 10.81 -34.98
N ASN A 227 7.61 10.73 -34.28
CA ASN A 227 8.06 11.82 -33.42
C ASN A 227 8.39 13.09 -34.23
N ASP A 228 9.13 12.95 -35.32
CA ASP A 228 9.66 14.08 -36.09
C ASP A 228 8.54 14.80 -36.86
N ARG A 229 7.47 14.09 -37.23
CA ARG A 229 6.25 14.73 -37.76
C ARG A 229 5.62 15.68 -36.76
N LEU A 230 5.64 15.33 -35.47
CA LEU A 230 5.04 16.12 -34.39
C LEU A 230 5.99 17.22 -33.86
N ARG A 231 7.30 16.95 -33.80
CA ARG A 231 8.30 17.80 -33.12
C ARG A 231 9.30 18.49 -34.04
N GLY A 232 9.40 18.06 -35.29
CA GLY A 232 10.35 18.54 -36.28
C GLY A 232 11.40 17.50 -36.68
N GLU A 233 11.95 17.66 -37.89
CA GLU A 233 12.89 16.73 -38.49
C GLU A 233 14.17 16.53 -37.65
N GLY A 234 14.56 15.26 -37.48
CA GLY A 234 15.79 14.86 -36.77
C GLY A 234 15.73 15.04 -35.26
N THR A 235 14.56 15.28 -34.67
CA THR A 235 14.44 15.54 -33.23
C THR A 235 14.48 14.26 -32.40
N PHE A 236 13.95 13.14 -32.91
CA PHE A 236 13.92 11.86 -32.20
C PHE A 236 15.31 11.43 -31.71
N PHE A 237 16.30 11.46 -32.60
CA PHE A 237 17.67 11.06 -32.26
C PHE A 237 18.32 12.02 -31.25
N LYS A 238 18.06 13.33 -31.38
CA LYS A 238 18.57 14.33 -30.43
C LYS A 238 17.94 14.17 -29.04
N ILE A 239 16.64 13.90 -28.96
CA ILE A 239 15.92 13.61 -27.71
C ILE A 239 16.51 12.35 -27.06
N ARG A 240 16.69 11.28 -27.84
CA ARG A 240 17.30 10.03 -27.38
C ARG A 240 18.69 10.25 -26.79
N GLU A 241 19.58 10.90 -27.54
CA GLU A 241 20.94 11.18 -27.08
C GLU A 241 20.95 12.04 -25.82
N GLY A 242 20.17 13.13 -25.81
CA GLY A 242 20.04 14.01 -24.66
C GLY A 242 19.52 13.29 -23.41
N THR A 243 18.50 12.45 -23.58
CA THR A 243 17.94 11.60 -22.50
C THR A 243 19.01 10.66 -21.93
N ILE A 244 19.68 9.89 -22.80
CA ILE A 244 20.72 8.95 -22.38
C ILE A 244 21.87 9.68 -21.67
N ASN A 245 22.23 10.87 -22.13
CA ASN A 245 23.30 11.66 -21.52
C ASN A 245 22.95 12.07 -20.09
N VAL A 246 21.72 12.57 -19.84
CA VAL A 246 21.32 13.01 -18.50
C VAL A 246 21.02 11.85 -17.53
N THR A 247 20.50 10.73 -18.02
CA THR A 247 20.27 9.54 -17.20
C THR A 247 21.60 8.87 -16.80
N ARG A 248 22.59 8.83 -17.69
CA ARG A 248 23.94 8.30 -17.40
C ARG A 248 24.68 9.08 -16.31
N ILE A 249 24.45 10.38 -16.19
CA ILE A 249 25.02 11.20 -15.11
C ILE A 249 24.17 11.22 -13.83
N GLY A 250 23.10 10.41 -13.80
CA GLY A 250 22.32 10.09 -12.60
C GLY A 250 21.06 10.92 -12.37
N PHE A 251 20.63 11.77 -13.31
CA PHE A 251 19.39 12.55 -13.10
C PHE A 251 18.13 11.67 -13.20
N PRO A 252 17.15 11.83 -12.29
CA PRO A 252 15.83 11.24 -12.45
C PRO A 252 15.10 11.83 -13.66
N VAL A 253 14.65 10.95 -14.56
CA VAL A 253 13.94 11.33 -15.80
C VAL A 253 12.58 10.64 -15.86
N SER A 254 11.55 11.43 -16.20
CA SER A 254 10.26 10.94 -16.73
C SER A 254 10.15 11.31 -18.21
N LEU A 255 9.76 10.36 -19.06
CA LEU A 255 9.42 10.64 -20.46
C LEU A 255 7.95 11.05 -20.56
N THR A 256 7.68 12.26 -21.04
CA THR A 256 6.32 12.75 -21.25
C THR A 256 5.93 12.69 -22.71
N THR A 257 4.76 12.12 -22.96
CA THR A 257 4.18 11.96 -24.30
C THR A 257 2.84 12.65 -24.35
N VAL A 258 2.68 13.60 -25.29
CA VAL A 258 1.35 14.14 -25.63
C VAL A 258 0.62 13.11 -26.46
N VAL A 259 -0.52 12.65 -25.97
CA VAL A 259 -1.27 11.55 -26.58
C VAL A 259 -2.11 12.05 -27.76
N THR A 260 -1.81 11.57 -28.96
CA THR A 260 -2.50 11.96 -30.20
C THR A 260 -2.94 10.73 -30.98
N LYS A 261 -3.84 10.90 -31.96
CA LYS A 261 -4.21 9.82 -32.88
C LYS A 261 -3.03 9.28 -33.70
N GLU A 262 -2.02 10.11 -33.95
CA GLU A 262 -0.86 9.72 -34.75
C GLU A 262 0.07 8.77 -34.00
N ASN A 263 0.23 8.95 -32.69
CA ASN A 263 1.19 8.18 -31.90
C ASN A 263 0.56 7.09 -31.02
N LEU A 264 -0.77 7.03 -30.91
CA LEU A 264 -1.50 6.14 -29.99
C LEU A 264 -0.98 4.70 -29.98
N ARG A 265 -0.70 4.13 -31.17
CA ARG A 265 -0.23 2.75 -31.34
C ARG A 265 1.21 2.52 -30.89
N GLU A 266 2.03 3.58 -30.84
CA GLU A 266 3.44 3.53 -30.45
C GLU A 266 3.67 3.82 -28.97
N ILE A 267 2.67 4.33 -28.23
CA ILE A 267 2.84 4.72 -26.82
C ILE A 267 3.33 3.58 -25.92
N PRO A 268 2.82 2.33 -26.04
CA PRO A 268 3.37 1.21 -25.28
C PRO A 268 4.86 0.94 -25.59
N GLU A 269 5.30 1.18 -26.84
CA GLU A 269 6.71 1.04 -27.22
C GLU A 269 7.58 2.14 -26.59
N ILE A 270 7.04 3.34 -26.35
CA ILE A 270 7.74 4.40 -25.61
C ILE A 270 8.07 3.95 -24.18
N THR A 271 7.23 3.14 -23.54
CA THR A 271 7.53 2.56 -22.22
C THR A 271 8.81 1.70 -22.26
N GLN A 272 9.03 0.97 -23.35
CA GLN A 272 10.28 0.23 -23.57
C GLN A 272 11.47 1.19 -23.74
N LEU A 273 11.29 2.27 -24.50
CA LEU A 273 12.34 3.27 -24.70
C LEU A 273 12.72 3.94 -23.39
N ALA A 274 11.75 4.24 -22.51
CA ALA A 274 12.00 4.77 -21.18
C ALA A 274 13.01 3.88 -20.42
N ARG A 275 12.75 2.58 -20.36
CA ARG A 275 13.68 1.61 -19.75
C ARG A 275 15.04 1.62 -20.43
N ASN A 276 15.07 1.55 -21.76
CA ASN A 276 16.30 1.43 -22.54
C ASN A 276 17.19 2.68 -22.44
N TRP A 277 16.59 3.86 -22.26
CA TRP A 277 17.30 5.13 -22.16
C TRP A 277 17.59 5.55 -20.72
N GLY A 278 17.23 4.71 -19.74
CA GLY A 278 17.48 4.95 -18.32
C GLY A 278 16.48 5.89 -17.64
N ALA A 279 15.36 6.22 -18.30
CA ALA A 279 14.26 6.93 -17.67
C ALA A 279 13.51 6.01 -16.70
N GLN A 280 12.93 6.60 -15.66
CA GLN A 280 12.30 5.87 -14.57
C GLN A 280 10.81 5.65 -14.79
N SER A 281 10.18 6.56 -15.53
CA SER A 281 8.74 6.55 -15.74
C SER A 281 8.35 7.16 -17.08
N GLN A 282 7.10 6.93 -17.45
CA GLN A 282 6.43 7.56 -18.57
C GLN A 282 5.18 8.30 -18.08
N HIS A 283 5.01 9.53 -18.52
CA HIS A 283 3.82 10.33 -18.27
C HIS A 283 3.02 10.52 -19.57
N LEU A 284 1.73 10.23 -19.51
CA LEU A 284 0.79 10.42 -20.61
C LEU A 284 0.05 11.74 -20.41
N MET A 285 0.29 12.69 -21.31
CA MET A 285 -0.33 14.01 -21.27
C MET A 285 -1.51 14.05 -22.23
N TRP A 286 -2.72 14.20 -21.70
CA TRP A 286 -3.93 14.36 -22.51
C TRP A 286 -3.93 15.73 -23.16
N MET A 287 -4.34 15.79 -24.43
CA MET A 287 -4.32 17.01 -25.21
C MET A 287 -5.28 18.07 -24.65
N HIS A 288 -4.82 19.32 -24.57
CA HIS A 288 -5.71 20.44 -24.32
C HIS A 288 -6.28 20.96 -25.65
N ARG A 289 -7.54 21.43 -25.63
CA ARG A 289 -8.18 22.14 -26.75
C ARG A 289 -7.68 23.59 -26.87
N ARG A 290 -6.35 23.76 -27.02
CA ARG A 290 -5.67 25.06 -27.02
C ARG A 290 -4.30 25.00 -27.70
N GLY A 291 -3.83 26.16 -28.13
CA GLY A 291 -2.48 26.33 -28.69
C GLY A 291 -2.45 25.98 -30.16
N ARG A 292 -1.24 25.70 -30.66
CA ARG A 292 -0.99 25.47 -32.09
C ARG A 292 -1.82 24.33 -32.67
N VAL A 293 -2.15 23.33 -31.86
CA VAL A 293 -2.93 22.16 -32.32
C VAL A 293 -4.30 22.53 -32.89
N MET A 294 -4.90 23.61 -32.39
CA MET A 294 -6.19 24.11 -32.86
C MET A 294 -6.11 24.71 -34.26
N GLU A 295 -4.94 25.19 -34.67
CA GLU A 295 -4.68 25.78 -35.97
C GLU A 295 -4.18 24.74 -36.97
N THR A 296 -3.26 23.87 -36.55
CA THR A 296 -2.51 23.01 -37.47
C THR A 296 -3.11 21.62 -37.63
N ALA A 297 -3.83 21.09 -36.64
CA ALA A 297 -4.26 19.70 -36.65
C ALA A 297 -5.43 19.38 -35.69
N PRO A 298 -6.62 19.97 -35.87
CA PRO A 298 -7.77 19.76 -34.98
C PRO A 298 -8.30 18.32 -34.95
N GLY A 299 -7.93 17.47 -35.93
CA GLY A 299 -8.33 16.07 -36.01
C GLY A 299 -7.51 15.10 -35.15
N LEU A 300 -6.51 15.57 -34.39
CA LEU A 300 -5.58 14.72 -33.64
C LEU A 300 -6.14 14.13 -32.33
N PHE A 301 -7.28 14.59 -31.84
CA PHE A 301 -7.86 14.13 -30.58
C PHE A 301 -8.37 12.67 -30.68
N PRO A 302 -7.82 11.73 -29.89
CA PRO A 302 -8.36 10.37 -29.79
C PRO A 302 -9.72 10.34 -29.09
N SER A 303 -10.52 9.31 -29.36
CA SER A 303 -11.72 9.00 -28.58
C SER A 303 -11.36 8.41 -27.21
N THR A 304 -12.26 8.48 -26.23
CA THR A 304 -12.04 7.89 -24.90
C THR A 304 -11.81 6.38 -24.98
N ALA A 305 -12.51 5.66 -25.86
CA ALA A 305 -12.32 4.23 -26.10
C ALA A 305 -10.89 3.90 -26.59
N GLU A 306 -10.37 4.66 -27.57
CA GLU A 306 -9.00 4.52 -28.06
C GLU A 306 -7.96 4.79 -26.96
N LEU A 307 -8.21 5.79 -26.10
CA LEU A 307 -7.33 6.10 -24.98
C LEU A 307 -7.30 4.98 -23.94
N ILE A 308 -8.46 4.41 -23.60
CA ILE A 308 -8.57 3.31 -22.62
C ILE A 308 -7.80 2.08 -23.12
N GLU A 309 -7.98 1.71 -24.39
CA GLU A 309 -7.24 0.60 -25.00
C GLU A 309 -5.72 0.82 -24.94
N MET A 310 -5.28 2.03 -25.31
CA MET A 310 -3.87 2.40 -25.27
C MET A 310 -3.30 2.39 -23.85
N VAL A 311 -4.02 2.90 -22.86
CA VAL A 311 -3.56 2.92 -21.46
C VAL A 311 -3.41 1.50 -20.92
N ARG A 312 -4.35 0.60 -21.24
CA ARG A 312 -4.26 -0.82 -20.86
C ARG A 312 -3.05 -1.50 -21.50
N ALA A 313 -2.82 -1.29 -22.79
CA ALA A 313 -1.63 -1.80 -23.47
C ALA A 313 -0.32 -1.26 -22.86
N THR A 314 -0.31 0.03 -22.54
CA THR A 314 0.83 0.71 -21.89
C THR A 314 1.08 0.17 -20.48
N SER A 315 0.02 -0.05 -19.69
CA SER A 315 0.07 -0.66 -18.35
C SER A 315 0.69 -2.06 -18.36
N MET A 316 0.26 -2.92 -19.30
CA MET A 316 0.83 -4.26 -19.47
C MET A 316 2.33 -4.17 -19.77
N ARG A 317 2.73 -3.33 -20.73
CA ARG A 317 4.13 -3.16 -21.11
C ARG A 317 4.98 -2.59 -19.97
N ALA A 318 4.43 -1.67 -19.20
CA ALA A 318 5.08 -1.07 -18.04
C ALA A 318 5.41 -2.13 -16.96
N ARG A 319 4.50 -3.06 -16.68
CA ARG A 319 4.74 -4.19 -15.76
C ARG A 319 5.88 -5.08 -16.22
N GLU A 320 5.90 -5.45 -17.51
CA GLU A 320 6.98 -6.27 -18.10
C GLU A 320 8.36 -5.59 -17.98
N GLN A 321 8.41 -4.28 -18.20
CA GLN A 321 9.66 -3.52 -18.23
C GLN A 321 10.08 -2.94 -16.87
N ARG A 322 9.23 -3.09 -15.84
CA ARG A 322 9.41 -2.45 -14.51
C ARG A 322 9.60 -0.93 -14.61
N VAL A 323 8.82 -0.30 -15.49
CA VAL A 323 8.73 1.16 -15.65
C VAL A 323 7.40 1.60 -15.07
N THR A 324 7.33 2.76 -14.41
CA THR A 324 6.05 3.28 -13.92
C THR A 324 5.35 4.13 -14.97
N VAL A 325 4.02 4.08 -15.00
CA VAL A 325 3.19 5.00 -15.78
C VAL A 325 2.58 5.99 -14.80
N ASP A 326 2.98 7.25 -14.89
CA ASP A 326 2.72 8.24 -13.85
C ASP A 326 1.22 8.48 -13.63
N ASN A 327 0.41 8.42 -14.69
CA ASN A 327 -1.04 8.55 -14.61
C ASN A 327 -1.71 7.42 -13.82
N ILE A 328 -1.24 6.18 -14.01
CA ILE A 328 -1.78 5.00 -13.33
C ILE A 328 -1.39 5.05 -11.86
N GLU A 329 -0.13 5.34 -11.56
CA GLU A 329 0.35 5.44 -10.18
C GLU A 329 -0.33 6.60 -9.42
N ALA A 330 -0.55 7.75 -10.05
CA ALA A 330 -1.28 8.88 -9.44
C ALA A 330 -2.76 8.55 -9.16
N ILE A 331 -3.41 7.74 -10.01
CA ILE A 331 -4.77 7.23 -9.71
C ILE A 331 -4.71 6.17 -8.61
N LYS A 332 -3.73 5.27 -8.64
CA LYS A 332 -3.55 4.23 -7.62
C LYS A 332 -3.33 4.78 -6.22
N LEU A 333 -2.55 5.86 -6.08
CA LEU A 333 -2.37 6.56 -4.80
C LEU A 333 -3.68 7.11 -4.23
N ARG A 334 -4.63 7.51 -5.08
CA ARG A 334 -5.95 8.00 -4.67
C ARG A 334 -6.93 6.88 -4.41
N VAL A 335 -6.99 5.91 -5.33
CA VAL A 335 -7.87 4.73 -5.25
C VAL A 335 -7.54 3.88 -4.02
N ASN A 336 -6.26 3.65 -3.73
CA ASN A 336 -5.83 2.90 -2.56
C ASN A 336 -5.31 3.79 -1.42
N GLY A 337 -5.54 5.11 -1.51
CA GLY A 337 -5.10 6.05 -0.49
C GLY A 337 -5.85 5.91 0.82
N ARG A 338 -5.63 6.86 1.74
CA ARG A 338 -6.36 6.91 3.01
C ARG A 338 -7.89 6.98 2.74
N PRO A 339 -8.70 6.10 3.36
CA PRO A 339 -10.15 6.20 3.24
C PRO A 339 -10.69 7.53 3.75
N PHE A 340 -11.83 7.92 3.20
CA PHE A 340 -12.63 9.12 3.49
C PHE A 340 -12.06 10.45 3.01
N VAL A 341 -10.87 10.46 2.40
CA VAL A 341 -10.31 11.66 1.75
C VAL A 341 -11.11 11.99 0.49
N LYS A 342 -11.69 13.18 0.45
CA LYS A 342 -12.34 13.74 -0.74
C LYS A 342 -11.34 14.52 -1.55
N TYR A 343 -10.98 14.04 -2.73
CA TYR A 343 -10.29 14.87 -3.71
C TYR A 343 -11.31 15.76 -4.40
N ASP A 344 -11.03 17.06 -4.49
CA ASP A 344 -11.95 18.05 -5.03
C ASP A 344 -11.18 19.01 -5.97
N LEU A 345 -11.25 18.70 -7.28
CA LEU A 345 -10.61 19.45 -8.37
C LEU A 345 -9.09 19.66 -8.19
N GLY A 346 -8.48 20.41 -9.11
CA GLY A 346 -7.04 20.71 -9.08
C GLY A 346 -6.62 21.76 -8.04
N ASN A 347 -5.34 21.82 -7.72
CA ASN A 347 -4.73 22.63 -6.68
C ASN A 347 -4.45 24.10 -7.06
N GLN A 348 -4.91 24.54 -8.23
CA GLN A 348 -4.68 25.89 -8.74
C GLN A 348 -5.20 26.96 -7.77
N PHE A 349 -4.33 27.90 -7.41
CA PHE A 349 -4.54 28.96 -6.42
C PHE A 349 -4.87 28.52 -4.99
N TRP A 350 -4.79 27.22 -4.68
CA TRP A 350 -4.72 26.71 -3.32
C TRP A 350 -3.27 26.69 -2.84
N ASP A 351 -2.44 25.87 -3.47
CA ASP A 351 -1.03 25.72 -3.14
C ASP A 351 -0.09 25.72 -4.36
N SER A 352 -0.64 25.98 -5.56
CA SER A 352 0.11 26.07 -6.82
C SER A 352 -0.39 27.20 -7.71
N MET A 353 0.50 27.82 -8.48
CA MET A 353 0.17 28.77 -9.55
C MET A 353 1.29 28.85 -10.60
N CYS A 354 1.07 29.60 -11.67
CA CYS A 354 2.06 29.84 -12.72
C CYS A 354 2.36 31.33 -12.92
N VAL A 355 3.64 31.69 -13.02
CA VAL A 355 4.11 32.98 -13.52
C VAL A 355 4.58 32.81 -14.96
N TYR A 356 3.99 33.56 -15.87
CA TYR A 356 4.27 33.51 -17.31
C TYR A 356 5.53 34.32 -17.68
N SER A 357 5.99 34.23 -18.94
CA SER A 357 7.26 34.82 -19.38
C SER A 357 7.30 36.34 -19.31
N ASP A 358 6.16 37.01 -19.28
CA ASP A 358 5.99 38.45 -19.12
C ASP A 358 5.78 38.89 -17.66
N GLY A 359 5.75 37.95 -16.72
CA GLY A 359 5.45 38.17 -15.30
C GLY A 359 3.97 38.16 -14.94
N SER A 360 3.07 37.85 -15.89
CA SER A 360 1.64 37.67 -15.62
C SER A 360 1.40 36.38 -14.84
N VAL A 361 0.49 36.40 -13.87
CA VAL A 361 0.18 35.25 -13.01
C VAL A 361 -1.11 34.57 -13.46
N TYR A 362 -1.09 33.24 -13.48
CA TYR A 362 -2.17 32.37 -13.97
C TYR A 362 -2.40 31.17 -13.02
N PRO A 363 -3.58 30.52 -13.08
CA PRO A 363 -3.88 29.36 -12.23
C PRO A 363 -2.89 28.19 -12.41
N SER A 364 -2.44 27.95 -13.65
CA SER A 364 -1.48 26.88 -13.96
C SER A 364 -0.71 27.16 -15.26
N ALA A 365 0.29 26.32 -15.55
CA ALA A 365 1.06 26.41 -16.78
C ALA A 365 0.19 26.18 -18.04
N ALA A 366 -0.78 25.28 -17.99
CA ALA A 366 -1.68 25.03 -19.12
C ALA A 366 -2.68 26.17 -19.37
N MET A 367 -2.97 26.95 -18.33
CA MET A 367 -3.85 28.12 -18.39
C MET A 367 -3.10 29.44 -18.65
N ALA A 368 -1.77 29.42 -18.66
CA ALA A 368 -0.94 30.61 -18.86
C ALA A 368 -1.15 31.21 -20.25
N ASP A 369 -1.05 32.54 -20.40
CA ASP A 369 -1.32 33.29 -21.64
C ASP A 369 -2.78 33.29 -22.14
N PHE A 370 -3.73 32.90 -21.28
CA PHE A 370 -5.16 33.03 -21.60
C PHE A 370 -5.75 34.22 -20.83
N LYS A 371 -5.96 35.35 -21.52
CA LYS A 371 -6.29 36.65 -20.91
C LYS A 371 -7.43 36.60 -19.86
N PRO A 372 -8.56 35.90 -20.09
CA PRO A 372 -9.64 35.79 -19.09
C PRO A 372 -9.23 35.13 -17.76
N LEU A 373 -8.11 34.41 -17.73
CA LEU A 373 -7.58 33.73 -16.55
C LEU A 373 -6.37 34.43 -15.93
N ARG A 374 -6.01 35.62 -16.40
CA ARG A 374 -4.89 36.38 -15.82
C ARG A 374 -5.28 36.95 -14.46
N ALA A 375 -4.61 36.49 -13.41
CA ALA A 375 -4.87 36.91 -12.02
C ALA A 375 -4.21 38.26 -11.66
N GLY A 376 -3.08 38.59 -12.29
CA GLY A 376 -2.33 39.81 -12.00
C GLY A 376 -0.99 39.85 -12.74
N LEU A 377 -0.20 40.89 -12.47
CA LEU A 377 1.14 41.08 -13.02
C LEU A 377 2.10 41.36 -11.85
N VAL A 378 3.20 40.59 -11.74
CA VAL A 378 4.14 40.71 -10.60
C VAL A 378 4.82 42.08 -10.52
N SER A 379 4.86 42.86 -11.62
CA SER A 379 5.38 44.24 -11.55
C SER A 379 4.42 45.24 -10.89
N ASN A 380 3.13 44.92 -10.82
CA ASN A 380 2.08 45.83 -10.34
C ASN A 380 1.59 45.47 -8.93
N GLY A 381 2.17 44.45 -8.30
CA GLY A 381 1.83 43.96 -6.97
C GLY A 381 2.78 42.84 -6.55
N ASN A 382 2.72 42.38 -5.31
CA ASN A 382 3.51 41.24 -4.87
C ASN A 382 2.79 39.91 -5.17
N LEU A 383 3.56 38.82 -5.28
CA LEU A 383 3.05 37.49 -5.61
C LEU A 383 1.99 37.01 -4.61
N ARG A 384 2.18 37.30 -3.31
CA ARG A 384 1.26 36.93 -2.23
C ARG A 384 -0.12 37.57 -2.41
N GLY A 385 -0.19 38.87 -2.71
CA GLY A 385 -1.45 39.58 -2.93
C GLY A 385 -2.18 39.07 -4.17
N ILE A 386 -1.46 38.77 -5.26
CA ILE A 386 -2.09 38.17 -6.45
C ILE A 386 -2.68 36.79 -6.12
N TRP A 387 -1.95 35.98 -5.38
CA TRP A 387 -2.41 34.66 -4.93
C TRP A 387 -3.62 34.72 -3.99
N GLN A 388 -3.58 35.58 -2.98
CA GLN A 388 -4.59 35.62 -1.92
C GLN A 388 -5.82 36.41 -2.35
N ASP A 389 -5.64 37.52 -3.07
CA ASP A 389 -6.70 38.53 -3.20
C ASP A 389 -7.29 38.61 -4.61
N SER A 390 -6.65 38.06 -5.65
CA SER A 390 -7.19 38.19 -7.01
C SER A 390 -8.55 37.51 -7.17
N GLU A 391 -9.41 38.11 -8.01
CA GLU A 391 -10.75 37.57 -8.31
C GLU A 391 -10.66 36.18 -8.96
N VAL A 392 -9.70 35.98 -9.87
CA VAL A 392 -9.45 34.68 -10.49
C VAL A 392 -9.08 33.64 -9.42
N ALA A 393 -8.19 33.97 -8.48
CA ALA A 393 -7.82 33.05 -7.42
C ALA A 393 -9.00 32.69 -6.52
N ARG A 394 -9.85 33.67 -6.15
CA ARG A 394 -11.10 33.41 -5.40
C ARG A 394 -12.03 32.47 -6.17
N ARG A 395 -12.25 32.72 -7.47
CA ARG A 395 -13.11 31.89 -8.32
C ARG A 395 -12.64 30.43 -8.38
N PHE A 396 -11.33 30.19 -8.48
CA PHE A 396 -10.78 28.83 -8.45
C PHE A 396 -10.98 28.18 -7.08
N ARG A 397 -10.74 28.90 -5.98
CA ARG A 397 -10.95 28.35 -4.62
C ARG A 397 -12.41 28.04 -4.31
N GLU A 398 -13.35 28.81 -4.85
CA GLU A 398 -14.79 28.58 -4.72
C GLU A 398 -15.34 27.46 -5.62
N ALA A 399 -14.58 27.07 -6.66
CA ALA A 399 -14.98 25.95 -7.51
C ALA A 399 -14.94 24.63 -6.73
N SER A 400 -15.86 23.71 -7.01
CA SER A 400 -15.87 22.39 -6.38
C SER A 400 -16.54 21.35 -7.28
N VAL A 401 -16.13 20.10 -7.14
CA VAL A 401 -16.69 18.91 -7.80
C VAL A 401 -18.19 18.77 -7.56
N VAL A 402 -18.74 19.27 -6.45
CA VAL A 402 -20.20 19.20 -6.18
C VAL A 402 -21.03 20.00 -7.17
N ARG A 403 -20.42 20.97 -7.86
CA ARG A 403 -21.06 21.76 -8.92
C ARG A 403 -20.81 21.17 -10.31
N LYS A 404 -19.93 20.16 -10.44
CA LYS A 404 -19.67 19.50 -11.73
C LYS A 404 -20.85 18.64 -12.14
N GLN A 405 -21.13 18.67 -13.45
CA GLN A 405 -22.13 17.79 -14.07
C GLN A 405 -21.53 16.40 -14.28
N LEU A 406 -21.58 15.57 -13.24
CA LEU A 406 -21.16 14.16 -13.27
C LEU A 406 -22.38 13.24 -13.37
N PRO A 407 -22.21 11.98 -13.84
CA PRO A 407 -23.28 10.99 -13.82
C PRO A 407 -23.92 10.88 -12.42
N PRO A 408 -25.26 10.82 -12.31
CA PRO A 408 -25.92 10.65 -11.03
C PRO A 408 -25.43 9.40 -10.30
N GLY A 409 -24.95 9.57 -9.06
CA GLY A 409 -24.43 8.46 -8.26
C GLY A 409 -23.07 7.94 -8.71
N ASP A 410 -22.27 8.73 -9.43
CA ASP A 410 -20.90 8.36 -9.80
C ASP A 410 -20.06 7.93 -8.56
N PRO A 411 -19.60 6.65 -8.50
CA PRO A 411 -18.80 6.13 -7.40
C PRO A 411 -17.44 6.81 -7.24
N PHE A 412 -16.92 7.44 -8.29
CA PHE A 412 -15.55 7.92 -8.33
C PHE A 412 -15.41 9.43 -8.19
N LYS A 413 -16.51 10.19 -8.07
CA LYS A 413 -16.50 11.67 -8.09
C LYS A 413 -15.43 12.30 -7.19
N PHE A 414 -15.28 11.80 -5.97
CA PHE A 414 -14.32 12.31 -4.99
C PHE A 414 -12.99 11.54 -4.99
N ILE A 415 -12.92 10.34 -5.58
CA ILE A 415 -11.64 9.64 -5.77
C ILE A 415 -10.86 10.30 -6.92
N LEU A 416 -11.58 10.65 -7.99
CA LEU A 416 -11.04 11.28 -9.19
C LEU A 416 -11.15 12.81 -9.19
N GLY A 417 -11.79 13.40 -8.17
CA GLY A 417 -11.99 14.84 -8.01
C GLY A 417 -12.74 15.51 -9.16
N GLY A 418 -13.53 14.76 -9.93
CA GLY A 418 -14.24 15.25 -11.11
C GLY A 418 -13.36 15.48 -12.35
N GLY A 419 -12.15 14.93 -12.39
CA GLY A 419 -11.20 15.09 -13.50
C GLY A 419 -10.37 16.37 -13.41
N ASP A 420 -9.70 16.70 -14.51
CA ASP A 420 -8.87 17.88 -14.67
C ASP A 420 -9.73 19.12 -14.96
N ILE A 421 -9.61 20.13 -14.09
CA ILE A 421 -10.30 21.41 -14.24
C ILE A 421 -9.81 22.21 -15.46
N GLU A 422 -8.58 21.99 -15.92
CA GLU A 422 -7.99 22.60 -17.11
C GLU A 422 -8.67 22.09 -18.37
N HIS A 423 -8.91 20.78 -18.47
CA HIS A 423 -9.66 20.19 -19.58
C HIS A 423 -11.12 20.62 -19.56
N SER A 424 -11.79 20.55 -18.39
CA SER A 424 -13.15 21.07 -18.22
C SER A 424 -13.32 22.50 -18.76
N TYR A 425 -12.40 23.40 -18.40
CA TYR A 425 -12.48 24.79 -18.79
C TYR A 425 -12.31 24.98 -20.31
N PHE A 426 -11.23 24.44 -20.90
CA PHE A 426 -10.95 24.69 -22.32
C PHE A 426 -11.88 23.93 -23.28
N PHE A 427 -12.38 22.75 -22.90
CA PHE A 427 -13.32 22.02 -23.76
C PHE A 427 -14.72 22.61 -23.74
N SER A 428 -15.11 23.32 -22.68
CA SER A 428 -16.41 24.00 -22.59
C SER A 428 -16.46 25.35 -23.31
N ILE A 429 -15.32 25.91 -23.73
CA ILE A 429 -15.27 27.12 -24.56
C ILE A 429 -16.04 26.90 -25.87
N ASN A 430 -16.94 27.84 -26.15
CA ASN A 430 -17.72 27.92 -27.37
C ASN A 430 -17.84 29.39 -27.81
N ALA A 431 -18.54 29.66 -28.91
CA ALA A 431 -18.64 31.01 -29.48
C ALA A 431 -19.24 32.07 -28.53
N THR A 432 -19.91 31.66 -27.46
CA THR A 432 -20.66 32.54 -26.53
C THR A 432 -20.21 32.44 -25.06
N SER A 433 -19.20 31.63 -24.73
CA SER A 433 -18.75 31.41 -23.35
C SER A 433 -17.23 31.36 -23.24
N ASP A 434 -16.69 32.07 -22.24
CA ASP A 434 -15.25 32.16 -21.95
C ASP A 434 -14.66 30.91 -21.25
N GLY A 435 -15.47 29.86 -21.03
CA GLY A 435 -15.11 28.59 -20.39
C GLY A 435 -15.71 28.43 -19.00
N ASP A 436 -15.96 27.18 -18.59
CA ASP A 436 -16.61 26.81 -17.33
C ASP A 436 -15.74 25.84 -16.51
N LEU A 437 -15.44 26.22 -15.25
CA LEU A 437 -14.67 25.41 -14.31
C LEU A 437 -15.44 24.15 -13.83
N HIS A 438 -16.77 24.17 -13.95
CA HIS A 438 -17.65 23.08 -13.53
C HIS A 438 -18.14 22.20 -14.69
N ALA A 439 -17.66 22.46 -15.91
CA ALA A 439 -17.96 21.59 -17.04
C ALA A 439 -17.37 20.17 -16.85
N PRO A 440 -17.96 19.14 -17.48
CA PRO A 440 -17.37 17.80 -17.50
C PRO A 440 -15.98 17.81 -18.13
N ASP A 441 -15.08 16.98 -17.60
CA ASP A 441 -13.80 16.70 -18.24
C ASP A 441 -14.03 15.66 -19.37
N PRO A 442 -13.63 15.94 -20.63
CA PRO A 442 -13.76 14.97 -21.74
C PRO A 442 -13.00 13.65 -21.53
N TYR A 443 -12.00 13.61 -20.65
CA TYR A 443 -11.19 12.42 -20.37
C TYR A 443 -11.64 11.68 -19.10
N TYR A 444 -12.73 12.10 -18.47
CA TYR A 444 -13.19 11.51 -17.20
C TYR A 444 -13.45 9.99 -17.28
N GLU A 445 -13.96 9.50 -18.40
CA GLU A 445 -14.14 8.06 -18.64
C GLU A 445 -12.82 7.30 -18.64
N VAL A 446 -11.73 7.91 -19.14
CA VAL A 446 -10.40 7.30 -19.14
C VAL A 446 -9.90 7.14 -17.70
N TYR A 447 -10.06 8.16 -16.86
CA TYR A 447 -9.71 8.07 -15.44
C TYR A 447 -10.55 7.03 -14.70
N THR A 448 -11.83 6.94 -15.03
CA THR A 448 -12.73 5.94 -14.46
C THR A 448 -12.30 4.52 -14.82
N ALA A 449 -11.93 4.30 -16.09
CA ALA A 449 -11.40 3.01 -16.52
C ALA A 449 -10.09 2.65 -15.81
N ILE A 450 -9.15 3.60 -15.68
CA ILE A 450 -7.90 3.37 -14.93
C ILE A 450 -8.19 3.07 -13.46
N ALA A 451 -9.12 3.79 -12.82
CA ALA A 451 -9.47 3.53 -11.42
C ALA A 451 -10.04 2.13 -11.22
N ARG A 452 -10.93 1.68 -12.12
CA ARG A 452 -11.49 0.33 -12.11
C ARG A 452 -10.42 -0.74 -12.34
N ASP A 453 -9.56 -0.55 -13.34
CA ASP A 453 -8.46 -1.48 -13.62
C ASP A 453 -7.53 -1.60 -12.40
N VAL A 454 -7.20 -0.48 -11.74
CA VAL A 454 -6.38 -0.48 -10.52
C VAL A 454 -7.09 -1.19 -9.35
N MET A 455 -8.38 -0.93 -9.12
CA MET A 455 -9.16 -1.63 -8.09
C MET A 455 -9.18 -3.14 -8.37
N PHE A 456 -9.36 -3.52 -9.63
CA PHE A 456 -9.33 -4.91 -10.07
C PHE A 456 -7.98 -5.55 -9.84
N ASP A 457 -6.88 -4.91 -10.24
CA ASP A 457 -5.53 -5.46 -10.03
C ASP A 457 -5.21 -5.67 -8.54
N LEU A 458 -5.55 -4.70 -7.69
CA LEU A 458 -5.34 -4.79 -6.23
C LEU A 458 -6.13 -5.96 -5.63
N ALA A 459 -7.40 -6.10 -6.01
CA ALA A 459 -8.26 -7.17 -5.53
C ALA A 459 -7.86 -8.54 -6.11
N ASP A 460 -7.52 -8.61 -7.39
CA ASP A 460 -7.17 -9.86 -8.07
C ASP A 460 -5.84 -10.41 -7.59
N GLU A 461 -4.84 -9.55 -7.31
CA GLU A 461 -3.58 -9.98 -6.68
C GLU A 461 -3.84 -10.73 -5.36
N LYS A 462 -4.71 -10.18 -4.50
CA LYS A 462 -5.06 -10.81 -3.22
C LYS A 462 -5.94 -12.05 -3.41
N ARG A 463 -6.87 -12.03 -4.39
CA ARG A 463 -7.71 -13.18 -4.75
C ARG A 463 -6.89 -14.37 -5.25
N GLN A 464 -5.88 -14.13 -6.09
CA GLN A 464 -4.97 -15.15 -6.60
C GLN A 464 -4.04 -15.69 -5.50
N ALA A 465 -3.63 -14.81 -4.57
CA ALA A 465 -2.80 -15.19 -3.44
C ALA A 465 -3.57 -15.86 -2.29
N PHE A 466 -4.91 -15.92 -2.35
CA PHE A 466 -5.73 -16.50 -1.28
C PHE A 466 -5.50 -18.00 -1.13
N ASN A 467 -5.24 -18.45 0.10
CA ASN A 467 -4.96 -19.85 0.38
C ASN A 467 -6.24 -20.70 0.41
N ARG A 468 -6.58 -21.29 -0.74
CA ARG A 468 -7.74 -22.20 -0.88
C ARG A 468 -7.58 -23.56 -0.17
N ARG A 469 -6.38 -23.89 0.32
CA ARG A 469 -6.09 -25.18 0.97
C ARG A 469 -6.08 -25.08 2.50
N SER A 470 -6.34 -23.90 3.06
CA SER A 470 -6.44 -23.65 4.50
C SER A 470 -7.64 -24.32 5.16
N GLY A 471 -8.70 -24.61 4.40
CA GLY A 471 -10.00 -24.98 4.95
C GLY A 471 -10.88 -23.79 5.33
N PHE A 472 -10.35 -22.57 5.29
CA PHE A 472 -11.13 -21.34 5.47
C PHE A 472 -12.13 -21.18 4.31
N ASP A 473 -13.41 -21.16 4.64
CA ASP A 473 -14.52 -21.11 3.69
C ASP A 473 -15.46 -19.91 3.95
N ALA A 474 -15.16 -19.05 4.94
CA ALA A 474 -15.94 -17.83 5.12
C ALA A 474 -15.79 -16.89 3.89
N PRO A 475 -16.79 -16.02 3.63
CA PRO A 475 -16.67 -15.00 2.59
C PRO A 475 -15.44 -14.12 2.79
N ILE A 476 -14.79 -13.76 1.68
CA ILE A 476 -13.47 -13.11 1.71
C ILE A 476 -13.58 -11.67 1.24
N LEU A 477 -13.04 -10.75 2.04
CA LEU A 477 -12.71 -9.40 1.60
C LEU A 477 -11.30 -9.42 0.97
N PHE A 478 -11.25 -9.36 -0.35
CA PHE A 478 -9.99 -9.44 -1.10
C PHE A 478 -9.10 -8.22 -0.85
N HIS A 479 -9.69 -7.03 -0.87
CA HIS A 479 -8.96 -5.78 -0.67
C HIS A 479 -9.86 -4.70 -0.06
N SER A 480 -9.29 -3.86 0.78
CA SER A 480 -9.94 -2.65 1.32
C SER A 480 -9.12 -1.40 0.99
N MET A 481 -9.79 -0.28 0.73
CA MET A 481 -9.09 0.99 0.49
C MET A 481 -8.13 1.33 1.64
N GLY A 482 -6.90 1.74 1.31
CA GLY A 482 -5.85 2.05 2.27
C GLY A 482 -5.05 0.83 2.72
N GLU A 483 -5.45 -0.38 2.35
CA GLU A 483 -4.69 -1.59 2.68
C GLU A 483 -3.33 -1.60 1.98
N GLY A 484 -2.25 -1.70 2.76
CA GLY A 484 -0.88 -1.67 2.26
C GLY A 484 -0.41 -0.31 1.73
N ALA A 485 -1.23 0.74 1.85
CA ALA A 485 -0.81 2.09 1.51
C ALA A 485 0.13 2.62 2.60
N ILE A 486 1.29 3.14 2.18
CA ILE A 486 2.16 3.89 3.07
C ILE A 486 1.61 5.31 3.08
N ASP A 487 1.17 5.80 4.23
CA ASP A 487 0.76 7.21 4.37
C ASP A 487 1.98 8.09 4.04
N CYS A 488 1.98 8.72 2.86
CA CYS A 488 3.08 9.54 2.39
C CYS A 488 3.04 10.91 3.10
N GLY A 489 4.11 11.21 3.86
CA GLY A 489 4.27 12.44 4.65
C GLY A 489 4.48 13.75 3.87
N THR A 490 3.97 13.88 2.64
CA THR A 490 3.94 15.18 1.93
C THR A 490 2.64 15.95 2.15
N ASP A 491 1.55 15.26 2.48
CA ASP A 491 0.22 15.89 2.69
C ASP A 491 -0.20 15.96 4.16
N THR A 492 0.64 15.48 5.07
CA THR A 492 0.36 15.40 6.51
C THR A 492 0.21 16.76 7.20
N GLU A 493 0.75 17.84 6.62
CA GLU A 493 0.47 19.20 7.12
C GLU A 493 -0.90 19.76 6.64
N ALA A 494 -1.47 19.25 5.55
CA ALA A 494 -2.68 19.79 4.92
C ALA A 494 -3.94 18.95 5.22
N ILE A 495 -3.76 17.66 5.50
CA ILE A 495 -4.84 16.74 5.83
C ILE A 495 -4.99 16.71 7.34
N ASP A 496 -6.11 17.20 7.88
CA ASP A 496 -6.44 16.97 9.29
C ASP A 496 -6.48 15.46 9.53
N VAL A 497 -5.47 14.98 10.24
CA VAL A 497 -5.24 13.56 10.40
C VAL A 497 -6.27 12.94 11.35
N ARG A 498 -7.03 13.76 12.08
CA ARG A 498 -8.04 13.34 13.05
C ARG A 498 -9.45 13.28 12.48
N SER A 499 -9.72 13.82 11.29
CA SER A 499 -11.08 13.89 10.73
C SER A 499 -11.32 12.89 9.59
N ASP A 500 -12.50 12.25 9.59
CA ASP A 500 -13.04 11.47 8.46
C ASP A 500 -13.63 12.39 7.36
N THR A 501 -13.29 13.68 7.38
CA THR A 501 -13.80 14.72 6.47
C THR A 501 -12.67 15.44 5.72
N ALA A 502 -11.49 14.83 5.66
CA ALA A 502 -10.34 15.36 4.93
C ALA A 502 -10.68 15.67 3.47
N VAL A 503 -10.24 16.84 3.02
CA VAL A 503 -10.33 17.27 1.63
C VAL A 503 -8.91 17.48 1.11
N ALA A 504 -8.65 17.01 -0.11
CA ALA A 504 -7.40 17.20 -0.82
C ALA A 504 -7.67 17.74 -2.23
N THR A 505 -6.63 18.27 -2.88
CA THR A 505 -6.70 18.74 -4.27
C THR A 505 -5.80 17.88 -5.15
N LEU A 506 -6.07 17.91 -6.46
CA LEU A 506 -5.30 17.18 -7.46
C LEU A 506 -4.16 18.03 -8.01
N HIS A 507 -3.03 17.40 -8.31
CA HIS A 507 -1.99 18.05 -9.10
C HIS A 507 -2.44 18.22 -10.55
N SER A 508 -1.90 19.23 -11.23
CA SER A 508 -2.11 19.45 -12.67
C SER A 508 -1.65 18.23 -13.48
N ASN A 509 -2.41 17.86 -14.51
CA ASN A 509 -2.03 16.79 -15.42
C ASN A 509 -0.73 17.07 -16.21
N CYS A 510 -0.12 18.26 -16.09
CA CYS A 510 1.15 18.56 -16.73
C CYS A 510 2.35 17.80 -16.12
N VAL A 511 2.32 17.47 -14.82
CA VAL A 511 3.38 16.70 -14.13
C VAL A 511 2.74 15.83 -13.04
N LEU A 512 2.97 14.50 -13.11
CA LEU A 512 2.50 13.53 -12.10
C LEU A 512 3.64 12.67 -11.49
N ALA A 513 4.83 12.67 -12.09
CA ALA A 513 5.86 11.64 -11.88
C ALA A 513 6.57 11.63 -10.52
N PHE A 514 6.63 12.79 -9.84
CA PHE A 514 7.66 13.04 -8.84
C PHE A 514 7.17 13.04 -7.38
N ASP A 515 5.86 12.84 -7.16
CA ASP A 515 5.27 12.70 -5.82
C ASP A 515 5.19 11.24 -5.33
N ILE A 516 5.48 10.26 -6.21
CA ILE A 516 5.11 8.85 -6.05
C ILE A 516 6.17 8.01 -5.30
N LYS A 517 7.44 8.45 -5.26
CA LYS A 517 8.58 7.59 -4.83
C LYS A 517 9.03 7.69 -3.36
N LYS A 518 8.53 8.64 -2.57
CA LYS A 518 9.10 8.94 -1.24
C LYS A 518 8.89 7.85 -0.16
N SER A 519 7.97 6.90 -0.34
CA SER A 519 7.57 5.97 0.73
C SER A 519 8.49 4.76 0.94
N ARG A 520 8.94 4.09 -0.13
CA ARG A 520 9.75 2.85 0.01
C ARG A 520 11.19 3.12 0.38
N GLN A 521 11.77 4.21 -0.13
CA GLN A 521 13.17 4.57 0.08
C GLN A 521 13.41 5.06 1.53
N ALA A 522 12.43 5.78 2.10
CA ALA A 522 12.48 6.28 3.48
C ALA A 522 12.55 5.17 4.54
N VAL A 523 11.83 4.07 4.31
CA VAL A 523 11.81 2.90 5.20
C VAL A 523 13.16 2.18 5.14
N GLN A 524 13.72 2.00 3.95
CA GLN A 524 15.03 1.38 3.75
C GLN A 524 16.17 2.21 4.37
N GLU A 525 16.18 3.53 4.18
CA GLU A 525 17.18 4.45 4.75
C GLU A 525 17.14 4.49 6.28
N PHE A 526 15.95 4.35 6.88
CA PHE A 526 15.80 4.30 8.34
C PHE A 526 16.43 3.03 8.94
N TYR A 527 16.18 1.86 8.33
CA TYR A 527 16.74 0.60 8.82
C TYR A 527 18.25 0.50 8.69
N SER A 528 18.83 1.05 7.63
CA SER A 528 20.29 1.13 7.49
C SER A 528 20.93 1.94 8.63
N ARG A 529 20.27 3.00 9.12
CA ARG A 529 20.77 3.83 10.24
C ARG A 529 20.62 3.17 11.61
N ALA A 530 19.49 2.47 11.85
CA ALA A 530 19.26 1.75 13.11
C ALA A 530 20.27 0.60 13.33
N ALA A 531 20.91 0.11 12.26
CA ALA A 531 21.96 -0.89 12.34
C ALA A 531 23.34 -0.33 12.78
N GLU A 532 23.58 0.98 12.61
CA GLU A 532 24.87 1.62 12.90
C GLU A 532 24.98 2.15 14.35
N GLU A 533 23.86 2.60 14.96
CA GLU A 533 23.82 3.18 16.31
C GLU A 533 22.74 2.51 17.21
N PRO A 534 23.11 1.87 18.35
CA PRO A 534 22.15 1.25 19.26
C PRO A 534 21.19 2.27 19.88
N GLN A 535 19.89 2.10 19.64
CA GLN A 535 18.86 2.94 20.25
C GLN A 535 18.22 2.22 21.44
N ALA A 536 18.54 2.67 22.66
CA ALA A 536 18.07 2.08 23.91
C ALA A 536 16.54 2.13 24.11
N GLU A 537 15.83 2.94 23.33
CA GLU A 537 14.39 3.21 23.44
C GLU A 537 13.51 2.15 22.73
N LEU A 538 14.09 1.27 21.89
CA LEU A 538 13.40 0.15 21.25
C LEU A 538 13.23 -1.09 22.15
N CYS A 539 13.94 -1.15 23.28
CA CYS A 539 14.00 -2.38 24.07
C CYS A 539 12.81 -2.51 25.05
N CYS A 540 12.04 -3.60 24.92
CA CYS A 540 11.46 -4.19 26.12
C CYS A 540 12.59 -4.82 26.95
N PRO A 541 12.60 -4.70 28.28
CA PRO A 541 13.50 -5.48 29.11
C PRO A 541 13.06 -6.96 29.06
N VAL A 542 13.70 -7.75 28.19
CA VAL A 542 13.54 -9.21 28.14
C VAL A 542 14.77 -9.84 28.80
N SER A 543 14.56 -10.62 29.86
CA SER A 543 15.61 -11.43 30.46
C SER A 543 15.51 -12.87 29.95
N TYR A 544 16.55 -13.37 29.29
CA TYR A 544 16.69 -14.79 28.99
C TYR A 544 17.19 -15.56 30.22
N ASP A 545 16.84 -16.84 30.33
CA ASP A 545 17.44 -17.72 31.32
C ASP A 545 18.95 -17.85 31.01
N ARG A 546 19.80 -17.70 32.04
CA ARG A 546 21.26 -17.89 31.92
C ARG A 546 21.60 -19.26 31.31
N ALA A 547 20.79 -20.28 31.59
CA ALA A 547 20.99 -21.60 31.00
C ALA A 547 20.89 -21.58 29.47
N ASP A 548 20.02 -20.74 28.89
CA ASP A 548 19.75 -20.69 27.45
C ASP A 548 20.76 -19.82 26.68
N ILE A 549 21.50 -18.93 27.35
CA ILE A 549 22.46 -18.01 26.69
C ILE A 549 23.93 -18.28 27.03
N SER A 550 24.21 -19.21 27.95
CA SER A 550 25.57 -19.52 28.43
C SER A 550 26.61 -19.89 27.35
N HIS A 551 26.16 -20.37 26.18
CA HIS A 551 27.00 -20.74 25.04
C HIS A 551 27.17 -19.62 24.00
N ILE A 552 26.53 -18.47 24.22
CA ILE A 552 26.47 -17.34 23.29
C ILE A 552 27.49 -16.27 23.72
N PRO A 553 28.31 -15.73 22.79
CA PRO A 553 29.18 -14.58 23.05
C PRO A 553 28.46 -13.33 23.55
N GLN A 554 29.12 -12.56 24.43
CA GLN A 554 28.52 -11.37 25.06
C GLN A 554 28.19 -10.25 24.05
N ASP A 555 28.96 -10.11 22.97
CA ASP A 555 28.73 -9.13 21.92
C ASP A 555 27.40 -9.34 21.15
N VAL A 556 26.89 -10.57 21.11
CA VAL A 556 25.55 -10.89 20.58
C VAL A 556 24.46 -10.53 21.57
N ILE A 557 24.70 -10.81 22.86
CA ILE A 557 23.74 -10.53 23.95
C ILE A 557 23.50 -9.03 24.08
N ASP A 558 24.56 -8.22 23.96
CA ASP A 558 24.51 -6.76 24.10
C ASP A 558 23.83 -6.05 22.90
N ARG A 559 23.56 -6.75 21.79
CA ARG A 559 23.01 -6.19 20.54
C ARG A 559 21.61 -6.72 20.21
N PHE A 560 20.84 -7.08 21.23
CA PHE A 560 19.49 -7.66 21.07
C PHE A 560 18.36 -6.62 21.18
N TYR A 561 17.39 -6.71 20.27
CA TYR A 561 16.26 -5.77 20.13
C TYR A 561 14.87 -6.43 20.15
N GLY A 562 14.67 -7.52 20.90
CA GLY A 562 13.38 -8.22 20.95
C GLY A 562 12.41 -7.71 22.03
N CYS A 563 11.11 -7.94 21.83
CA CYS A 563 10.05 -7.58 22.79
C CYS A 563 9.55 -8.75 23.65
N GLY A 564 10.07 -9.96 23.41
CA GLY A 564 9.84 -11.17 24.21
C GLY A 564 10.90 -12.24 23.95
N SER A 565 10.65 -13.48 24.41
CA SER A 565 11.43 -14.68 24.03
C SER A 565 10.50 -15.73 23.42
N PRO A 566 10.12 -15.58 22.13
CA PRO A 566 9.28 -16.56 21.45
C PRO A 566 9.95 -17.93 21.39
N VAL A 567 11.28 -18.00 21.25
CA VAL A 567 12.04 -19.26 21.19
C VAL A 567 11.89 -20.12 22.45
N THR A 568 11.83 -19.50 23.64
CA THR A 568 11.61 -20.23 24.90
C THR A 568 10.19 -20.83 24.96
N LEU A 569 9.19 -20.09 24.47
CA LEU A 569 7.80 -20.55 24.42
C LEU A 569 7.50 -21.48 23.24
N ALA A 570 8.36 -21.47 22.22
CA ALA A 570 8.23 -22.29 21.03
C ALA A 570 8.45 -23.78 21.28
N ALA A 571 9.14 -24.11 22.38
CA ALA A 571 9.47 -25.49 22.78
C ALA A 571 10.11 -26.27 21.62
N ALA A 572 11.14 -25.71 20.98
CA ALA A 572 11.89 -26.36 19.91
C ALA A 572 12.42 -27.74 20.37
N GLY A 573 12.19 -28.76 19.55
CA GLY A 573 12.54 -30.15 19.83
C GLY A 573 13.82 -30.61 19.13
N PRO A 574 14.49 -31.67 19.65
CA PRO A 574 15.65 -32.26 18.98
C PRO A 574 15.33 -32.69 17.54
N GLY A 575 16.20 -32.33 16.59
CA GLY A 575 16.06 -32.67 15.17
C GLY A 575 15.13 -31.76 14.36
N GLU A 576 14.46 -30.79 14.99
CA GLU A 576 13.57 -29.86 14.26
C GLU A 576 14.38 -28.88 13.37
N THR A 577 13.76 -28.48 12.25
CA THR A 577 14.19 -27.36 11.42
C THR A 577 13.44 -26.10 11.86
N VAL A 578 14.19 -25.09 12.31
CA VAL A 578 13.66 -23.82 12.84
C VAL A 578 14.03 -22.67 11.91
N VAL A 579 13.07 -21.79 11.62
CA VAL A 579 13.33 -20.51 10.94
C VAL A 579 13.02 -19.37 11.88
N ASP A 580 13.96 -18.43 12.03
CA ASP A 580 13.78 -17.20 12.80
C ASP A 580 13.70 -16.00 11.85
N LEU A 581 12.55 -15.32 11.85
CA LEU A 581 12.28 -14.19 10.95
C LEU A 581 12.60 -12.86 11.63
N GLY A 582 13.49 -12.09 10.99
CA GLY A 582 14.06 -10.88 11.58
C GLY A 582 15.16 -11.21 12.59
N SER A 583 16.06 -12.12 12.22
CA SER A 583 17.00 -12.74 13.17
C SER A 583 18.02 -11.78 13.78
N GLY A 584 18.21 -10.58 13.19
CA GLY A 584 19.18 -9.60 13.66
C GLY A 584 20.57 -10.21 13.85
N GLY A 585 21.19 -9.93 15.01
CA GLY A 585 22.48 -10.50 15.40
C GLY A 585 22.49 -12.00 15.74
N GLY A 586 21.33 -12.69 15.69
CA GLY A 586 21.23 -14.15 15.72
C GLY A 586 20.99 -14.80 17.09
N ILE A 587 20.65 -14.05 18.14
CA ILE A 587 20.51 -14.63 19.50
C ILE A 587 19.42 -15.71 19.59
N ASP A 588 18.23 -15.48 19.05
CA ASP A 588 17.13 -16.45 19.07
C ASP A 588 17.49 -17.70 18.24
N CYS A 589 18.24 -17.52 17.14
CA CYS A 589 18.83 -18.63 16.39
C CYS A 589 19.81 -19.47 17.22
N PHE A 590 20.70 -18.83 17.99
CA PHE A 590 21.68 -19.54 18.82
C PHE A 590 21.03 -20.24 20.01
N ILE A 591 19.96 -19.68 20.58
CA ILE A 591 19.16 -20.36 21.61
C ILE A 591 18.50 -21.60 21.00
N ALA A 592 17.87 -21.46 19.81
CA ALA A 592 17.25 -22.57 19.10
C ALA A 592 18.27 -23.68 18.78
N ALA A 593 19.50 -23.34 18.40
CA ALA A 593 20.56 -24.29 18.06
C ALA A 593 20.89 -25.26 19.21
N LYS A 594 20.83 -24.77 20.46
CA LYS A 594 21.01 -25.62 21.65
C LYS A 594 19.84 -26.58 21.86
N LYS A 595 18.61 -26.15 21.56
CA LYS A 595 17.39 -26.96 21.76
C LYS A 595 17.22 -28.05 20.70
N VAL A 596 17.52 -27.74 19.43
CA VAL A 596 17.38 -28.70 18.32
C VAL A 596 18.51 -29.73 18.25
N GLY A 597 19.67 -29.43 18.85
CA GLY A 597 20.80 -30.36 18.89
C GLY A 597 21.46 -30.59 17.51
N PRO A 598 22.42 -31.53 17.41
CA PRO A 598 23.23 -31.75 16.21
C PRO A 598 22.45 -32.33 15.01
N GLY A 599 21.27 -32.90 15.25
CA GLY A 599 20.41 -33.45 14.19
C GLY A 599 19.41 -32.46 13.61
N GLY A 600 19.33 -31.24 14.16
CA GLY A 600 18.41 -30.20 13.70
C GLY A 600 19.06 -29.17 12.78
N GLN A 601 18.30 -28.15 12.41
CA GLN A 601 18.76 -27.03 11.60
C GLN A 601 18.10 -25.74 12.06
N VAL A 602 18.85 -24.63 12.08
CA VAL A 602 18.32 -23.29 12.40
C VAL A 602 18.70 -22.33 11.28
N ILE A 603 17.72 -21.61 10.74
CA ILE A 603 17.91 -20.64 9.65
C ILE A 603 17.44 -19.27 10.14
N GLY A 604 18.35 -18.32 10.30
CA GLY A 604 18.03 -16.92 10.55
C GLY A 604 17.85 -16.16 9.24
N VAL A 605 16.75 -15.40 9.12
CA VAL A 605 16.49 -14.55 7.95
C VAL A 605 16.45 -13.08 8.37
N ASP A 606 17.29 -12.26 7.74
CA ASP A 606 17.31 -10.80 7.92
C ASP A 606 17.51 -10.09 6.58
N MET A 607 17.06 -8.85 6.47
CA MET A 607 17.20 -8.05 5.24
C MET A 607 18.50 -7.23 5.21
N THR A 608 19.08 -6.94 6.37
CA THR A 608 20.24 -6.06 6.55
C THR A 608 21.54 -6.86 6.48
N GLU A 609 22.52 -6.36 5.71
CA GLU A 609 23.81 -7.04 5.57
C GLU A 609 24.60 -6.94 6.88
N GLU A 610 24.49 -5.80 7.55
CA GLU A 610 25.20 -5.42 8.76
C GLU A 610 24.86 -6.37 9.93
N MET A 611 23.59 -6.72 10.12
CA MET A 611 23.17 -7.67 11.16
C MET A 611 23.63 -9.10 10.83
N LEU A 612 23.53 -9.50 9.55
CA LEU A 612 23.97 -10.82 9.10
C LEU A 612 25.48 -11.01 9.24
N GLU A 613 26.28 -9.95 9.08
CA GLU A 613 27.73 -9.99 9.35
C GLU A 613 28.03 -10.28 10.83
N VAL A 614 27.30 -9.65 11.76
CA VAL A 614 27.43 -9.89 13.20
C VAL A 614 27.03 -11.33 13.55
N ALA A 615 25.90 -11.79 13.02
CA ALA A 615 25.40 -13.14 13.24
C ALA A 615 26.37 -14.21 12.69
N THR A 616 26.85 -14.01 11.47
CA THR A 616 27.79 -14.92 10.79
C THR A 616 29.15 -14.98 11.50
N ARG A 617 29.65 -13.86 12.03
CA ARG A 617 30.89 -13.81 12.81
C ARG A 617 30.81 -14.64 14.08
N ASN A 618 29.67 -14.59 14.77
CA ASN A 618 29.45 -15.27 16.04
C ASN A 618 29.00 -16.74 15.92
N LYS A 619 28.58 -17.14 14.72
CA LYS A 619 28.26 -18.53 14.40
C LYS A 619 29.37 -19.52 14.78
N LYS A 620 30.63 -19.23 14.43
CA LYS A 620 31.78 -20.14 14.69
C LYS A 620 32.07 -20.34 16.19
N PRO A 621 32.20 -19.27 17.02
CA PRO A 621 32.30 -19.42 18.47
C PRO A 621 31.17 -20.24 19.08
N VAL A 622 29.91 -19.97 18.68
CA VAL A 622 28.74 -20.69 19.18
C VAL A 622 28.80 -22.18 18.82
N ALA A 623 29.14 -22.51 17.58
CA ALA A 623 29.30 -23.90 17.15
C ALA A 623 30.41 -24.62 17.93
N GLY A 624 31.52 -23.92 18.23
CA GLY A 624 32.59 -24.43 19.08
C GLY A 624 32.13 -24.72 20.51
N ASN A 625 31.30 -23.84 21.09
CA ASN A 625 30.76 -24.01 22.44
C ASN A 625 29.72 -25.14 22.53
N LEU A 626 28.95 -25.38 21.45
CA LEU A 626 27.94 -26.43 21.37
C LEU A 626 28.53 -27.79 20.94
N GLY A 627 29.65 -27.79 20.21
CA GLY A 627 30.28 -28.99 19.64
C GLY A 627 29.70 -29.43 18.30
N TYR A 628 28.84 -28.63 17.68
CA TYR A 628 28.22 -28.89 16.38
C TYR A 628 27.79 -27.57 15.71
N ASP A 629 27.68 -27.57 14.38
CA ASP A 629 27.24 -26.41 13.59
C ASP A 629 25.93 -26.72 12.87
N VAL A 630 24.85 -26.07 13.28
CA VAL A 630 23.48 -26.26 12.75
C VAL A 630 22.82 -24.94 12.33
N VAL A 631 23.54 -23.81 12.41
CA VAL A 631 22.96 -22.48 12.17
C VAL A 631 23.34 -21.96 10.78
N GLU A 632 22.39 -21.42 10.04
CA GLU A 632 22.60 -20.77 8.75
C GLU A 632 21.92 -19.39 8.77
N PHE A 633 22.53 -18.38 8.16
CA PHE A 633 21.94 -17.05 8.02
C PHE A 633 21.73 -16.74 6.54
N ARG A 634 20.54 -16.26 6.19
CA ARG A 634 20.13 -15.95 4.81
C ARG A 634 19.62 -14.53 4.71
N ARG A 635 20.07 -13.83 3.67
CA ARG A 635 19.52 -12.52 3.34
C ARG A 635 18.18 -12.67 2.65
N GLY A 636 17.16 -11.97 3.15
CA GLY A 636 15.82 -12.01 2.56
C GLY A 636 14.84 -11.04 3.20
N TYR A 637 13.70 -10.86 2.55
CA TYR A 637 12.57 -10.10 3.06
C TYR A 637 11.55 -11.04 3.70
N LEU A 638 10.82 -10.60 4.72
CA LEU A 638 9.77 -11.42 5.36
C LEU A 638 8.62 -11.73 4.38
N GLU A 639 8.42 -10.86 3.39
CA GLU A 639 7.45 -11.00 2.31
C GLU A 639 7.91 -11.96 1.21
N GLN A 640 9.15 -12.46 1.28
CA GLN A 640 9.72 -13.43 0.35
C GLN A 640 10.81 -14.24 1.05
N ILE A 641 10.39 -15.18 1.90
CA ILE A 641 11.29 -15.94 2.76
C ILE A 641 12.17 -16.86 1.89
N PRO A 642 13.51 -16.78 1.97
CA PRO A 642 14.44 -17.57 1.14
C PRO A 642 14.58 -19.01 1.64
N VAL A 643 13.45 -19.68 1.85
CA VAL A 643 13.33 -21.06 2.33
C VAL A 643 12.29 -21.78 1.47
N GLU A 644 12.55 -23.05 1.16
CA GLU A 644 11.68 -23.89 0.34
C GLU A 644 10.35 -24.19 1.05
N SER A 645 9.30 -24.38 0.26
CA SER A 645 7.96 -24.67 0.79
C SER A 645 7.93 -26.01 1.55
N LYS A 646 7.20 -26.07 2.67
CA LYS A 646 7.04 -27.28 3.49
C LYS A 646 8.35 -27.93 3.97
N THR A 647 9.32 -27.13 4.40
CA THR A 647 10.61 -27.64 4.91
C THR A 647 10.86 -27.34 6.38
N VAL A 648 10.04 -26.49 7.00
CA VAL A 648 10.27 -25.96 8.36
C VAL A 648 9.30 -26.58 9.37
N ASP A 649 9.78 -26.98 10.54
CA ASP A 649 8.94 -27.53 11.62
C ASP A 649 8.42 -26.42 12.55
N LEU A 650 9.24 -25.39 12.80
CA LEU A 650 8.94 -24.26 13.69
C LEU A 650 9.39 -22.93 13.07
N ILE A 651 8.52 -21.93 13.10
CA ILE A 651 8.89 -20.53 12.81
C ILE A 651 8.81 -19.70 14.09
N THR A 652 9.86 -18.94 14.37
CA THR A 652 9.87 -17.88 15.39
C THR A 652 9.98 -16.51 14.73
N SER A 653 9.43 -15.48 15.39
CA SER A 653 9.69 -14.09 15.05
C SER A 653 9.47 -13.23 16.28
N ASN A 654 10.30 -12.21 16.44
CA ASN A 654 10.32 -11.36 17.62
C ASN A 654 10.36 -9.88 17.22
N CYS A 655 9.21 -9.22 17.26
CA CYS A 655 9.06 -7.78 17.04
C CYS A 655 9.42 -7.23 15.65
N VAL A 656 9.31 -8.06 14.60
CA VAL A 656 9.65 -7.64 13.22
C VAL A 656 8.44 -7.65 12.27
N ILE A 657 7.37 -8.38 12.56
CA ILE A 657 6.22 -8.45 11.65
C ILE A 657 5.51 -7.09 11.54
N ASN A 658 5.36 -6.34 12.63
CA ASN A 658 4.81 -4.98 12.65
C ASN A 658 5.53 -4.02 11.66
N LEU A 659 6.83 -4.24 11.41
CA LEU A 659 7.68 -3.41 10.56
C LEU A 659 7.44 -3.63 9.06
N SER A 660 6.82 -4.77 8.69
CA SER A 660 6.55 -5.11 7.29
C SER A 660 5.43 -4.24 6.68
N PRO A 661 5.61 -3.72 5.45
CA PRO A 661 4.56 -3.04 4.71
C PRO A 661 3.41 -3.96 4.23
N ASP A 662 3.64 -5.27 4.01
CA ASP A 662 2.59 -6.24 3.62
C ASP A 662 2.56 -7.46 4.55
N LYS A 663 2.00 -7.25 5.73
CA LYS A 663 1.87 -8.25 6.80
C LYS A 663 1.09 -9.50 6.38
N LYS A 664 0.04 -9.33 5.58
CA LYS A 664 -0.73 -10.48 5.04
C LYS A 664 0.18 -11.36 4.18
N LYS A 665 1.11 -10.78 3.41
CA LYS A 665 2.09 -11.55 2.63
C LYS A 665 3.10 -12.27 3.50
N VAL A 666 3.56 -11.65 4.59
CA VAL A 666 4.42 -12.30 5.60
C VAL A 666 3.76 -13.56 6.15
N PHE A 667 2.50 -13.49 6.58
CA PHE A 667 1.80 -14.66 7.11
C PHE A 667 1.58 -15.77 6.07
N ARG A 668 1.34 -15.41 4.80
CA ARG A 668 1.29 -16.40 3.70
C ARG A 668 2.64 -17.08 3.46
N GLU A 669 3.74 -16.34 3.51
CA GLU A 669 5.08 -16.89 3.36
C GLU A 669 5.44 -17.81 4.54
N MET A 670 5.08 -17.42 5.77
CA MET A 670 5.21 -18.30 6.94
C MET A 670 4.43 -19.60 6.73
N TRP A 671 3.19 -19.52 6.26
CA TRP A 671 2.39 -20.70 5.96
C TRP A 671 3.02 -21.54 4.83
N ARG A 672 3.60 -20.92 3.80
CA ARG A 672 4.25 -21.61 2.67
C ARG A 672 5.42 -22.49 3.13
N VAL A 673 6.34 -21.95 3.93
CA VAL A 673 7.58 -22.63 4.32
C VAL A 673 7.38 -23.70 5.39
N LEU A 674 6.34 -23.58 6.22
CA LEU A 674 6.04 -24.53 7.28
C LEU A 674 5.57 -25.88 6.71
N LYS A 675 6.02 -26.99 7.30
CA LYS A 675 5.49 -28.34 7.07
C LYS A 675 4.05 -28.44 7.58
N ASP A 676 3.31 -29.41 7.09
CA ASP A 676 2.01 -29.74 7.66
C ASP A 676 2.20 -30.20 9.12
N HIS A 677 1.35 -29.71 10.01
CA HIS A 677 1.43 -29.81 11.48
C HIS A 677 2.63 -29.10 12.14
N GLY A 678 3.47 -28.41 11.37
CA GLY A 678 4.44 -27.47 11.90
C GLY A 678 3.74 -26.29 12.61
N ARG A 679 4.50 -25.56 13.44
CA ARG A 679 3.95 -24.48 14.25
C ARG A 679 4.68 -23.15 14.09
N ILE A 680 3.98 -22.07 14.39
CA ILE A 680 4.57 -20.74 14.54
C ILE A 680 4.48 -20.33 16.01
N VAL A 681 5.49 -19.62 16.50
CA VAL A 681 5.41 -18.87 17.76
C VAL A 681 6.01 -17.50 17.52
N VAL A 682 5.13 -16.50 17.41
CA VAL A 682 5.50 -15.12 17.07
C VAL A 682 5.18 -14.20 18.23
N SER A 683 6.11 -13.34 18.59
CA SER A 683 5.92 -12.27 19.56
C SER A 683 6.00 -10.94 18.83
N ASP A 684 4.97 -10.10 18.95
CA ASP A 684 4.94 -8.81 18.25
C ASP A 684 4.24 -7.73 19.08
N ILE A 685 4.52 -6.46 18.75
CA ILE A 685 3.79 -5.33 19.32
C ILE A 685 2.44 -5.21 18.62
N VAL A 686 1.39 -5.19 19.42
CA VAL A 686 0.02 -4.92 18.98
C VAL A 686 -0.55 -3.71 19.71
N SER A 687 -1.48 -3.03 19.06
CA SER A 687 -2.24 -1.93 19.65
C SER A 687 -3.61 -2.42 20.15
N GLU A 688 -4.16 -1.74 21.17
CA GLU A 688 -5.53 -2.00 21.62
C GLU A 688 -6.57 -1.54 20.60
N GLU A 689 -6.29 -0.41 19.96
CA GLU A 689 -7.12 0.25 18.97
C GLU A 689 -6.29 0.54 17.70
N GLN A 690 -6.96 0.88 16.61
CA GLN A 690 -6.27 1.17 15.36
C GLN A 690 -5.34 2.39 15.52
N VAL A 691 -4.05 2.21 15.21
CA VAL A 691 -3.07 3.29 15.27
C VAL A 691 -3.49 4.41 14.30
N PRO A 692 -3.65 5.66 14.78
CA PRO A 692 -4.11 6.77 13.94
C PRO A 692 -3.05 7.15 12.89
N ALA A 693 -3.51 7.70 11.76
CA ALA A 693 -2.65 7.99 10.62
C ALA A 693 -1.47 8.92 10.94
N HIS A 694 -1.60 9.85 11.91
CA HIS A 694 -0.50 10.78 12.24
C HIS A 694 0.64 10.10 12.99
N LEU A 695 0.34 9.02 13.73
CA LEU A 695 1.37 8.17 14.31
C LEU A 695 1.95 7.23 13.26
N ARG A 696 1.15 6.78 12.27
CA ARG A 696 1.62 5.91 11.18
C ARG A 696 2.67 6.55 10.28
N VAL A 697 2.59 7.85 10.04
CA VAL A 697 3.54 8.61 9.20
C VAL A 697 4.83 9.01 9.93
N ASN A 698 4.85 8.88 11.26
CA ASN A 698 6.02 9.26 12.04
C ASN A 698 7.11 8.21 11.88
N ARG A 699 8.19 8.60 11.17
CA ARG A 699 9.32 7.71 10.87
C ARG A 699 10.02 7.17 12.13
N MET A 700 10.08 7.95 13.21
CA MET A 700 10.68 7.50 14.48
C MET A 700 9.82 6.42 15.12
N LEU A 701 8.51 6.66 15.20
CA LEU A 701 7.57 5.69 15.77
C LEU A 701 7.44 4.41 14.92
N TRP A 702 7.73 4.48 13.62
CA TRP A 702 7.79 3.28 12.78
C TRP A 702 8.95 2.40 13.16
N GLY A 703 10.12 2.99 13.39
CA GLY A 703 11.28 2.29 13.93
C GLY A 703 11.01 1.67 15.28
N GLU A 704 10.31 2.38 16.16
CA GLU A 704 9.93 1.90 17.48
C GLU A 704 8.82 0.83 17.47
N CYS A 705 8.51 0.18 16.35
CA CYS A 705 7.47 -0.85 16.27
C CYS A 705 6.04 -0.39 16.65
N ILE A 706 5.76 0.92 16.61
CA ILE A 706 4.45 1.51 16.97
C ILE A 706 3.61 1.71 15.72
N SER A 707 4.13 2.46 14.75
CA SER A 707 3.36 2.91 13.57
C SER A 707 2.84 1.76 12.73
N GLY A 708 3.59 0.66 12.70
CA GLY A 708 3.24 -0.55 11.98
C GLY A 708 2.43 -1.56 12.79
N ALA A 709 2.13 -1.33 14.07
CA ALA A 709 1.45 -2.30 14.93
C ALA A 709 0.04 -2.63 14.42
N LEU A 710 -0.28 -3.92 14.38
CA LEU A 710 -1.66 -4.40 14.18
C LEU A 710 -2.41 -4.34 15.51
N THR A 711 -3.74 -4.29 15.45
CA THR A 711 -4.52 -4.68 16.63
C THR A 711 -4.38 -6.18 16.89
N GLU A 712 -4.56 -6.61 18.14
CA GLU A 712 -4.54 -8.05 18.49
C GLU A 712 -5.54 -8.85 17.66
N GLU A 713 -6.72 -8.28 17.38
CA GLU A 713 -7.73 -8.91 16.54
C GLU A 713 -7.26 -9.06 15.09
N GLU A 714 -6.64 -8.03 14.51
CA GLU A 714 -6.11 -8.08 13.14
C GLU A 714 -5.01 -9.14 13.01
N LEU A 715 -4.11 -9.23 14.00
CA LEU A 715 -3.06 -10.25 14.04
C LEU A 715 -3.67 -11.66 13.97
N LEU A 716 -4.64 -11.97 14.83
CA LEU A 716 -5.28 -13.29 14.87
C LEU A 716 -6.06 -13.58 13.59
N ALA A 717 -6.84 -12.60 13.10
CA ALA A 717 -7.63 -12.76 11.89
C ALA A 717 -6.75 -13.01 10.65
N TYR A 718 -5.63 -12.29 10.51
CA TYR A 718 -4.73 -12.48 9.37
C TYR A 718 -3.99 -13.82 9.41
N LEU A 719 -3.66 -14.33 10.60
CA LEU A 719 -3.14 -15.68 10.76
C LEU A 719 -4.18 -16.74 10.37
N GLU A 720 -5.42 -16.60 10.83
CA GLU A 720 -6.51 -17.52 10.50
C GLU A 720 -6.78 -17.55 8.98
N GLN A 721 -6.92 -16.38 8.35
CA GLN A 721 -7.10 -16.26 6.89
C GLN A 721 -5.95 -16.85 6.07
N SER A 722 -4.72 -16.82 6.62
CA SER A 722 -3.56 -17.44 5.97
C SER A 722 -3.57 -18.97 6.04
N GLY A 723 -4.40 -19.52 6.94
CA GLY A 723 -4.62 -20.96 7.12
C GLY A 723 -3.95 -21.55 8.35
N PHE A 724 -3.64 -20.73 9.35
CA PHE A 724 -3.22 -21.23 10.65
C PHE A 724 -4.44 -21.63 11.49
N TYR A 725 -4.36 -22.80 12.14
CA TYR A 725 -5.40 -23.30 13.04
C TYR A 725 -4.86 -23.39 14.48
N GLY A 726 -5.79 -23.52 15.44
CA GLY A 726 -5.43 -23.70 16.85
C GLY A 726 -4.71 -22.48 17.40
N LEU A 727 -5.13 -21.28 16.98
CA LEU A 727 -4.52 -20.02 17.38
C LEU A 727 -4.68 -19.80 18.89
N GLN A 728 -3.57 -19.50 19.56
CA GLN A 728 -3.53 -19.31 21.01
C GLN A 728 -2.63 -18.13 21.36
N VAL A 729 -3.16 -17.20 22.15
CA VAL A 729 -2.37 -16.16 22.81
C VAL A 729 -1.70 -16.79 24.04
N LEU A 730 -0.39 -17.01 23.96
CA LEU A 730 0.40 -17.61 25.03
C LEU A 730 0.76 -16.61 26.13
N ARG A 731 0.99 -15.35 25.73
CA ARG A 731 1.39 -14.28 26.63
C ARG A 731 0.90 -12.94 26.08
N LYS A 732 0.44 -12.07 26.99
CA LYS A 732 0.12 -10.67 26.71
C LYS A 732 0.72 -9.83 27.83
N THR A 733 1.50 -8.81 27.50
CA THR A 733 2.15 -7.94 28.47
C THR A 733 2.02 -6.50 28.01
N TYR A 734 1.57 -5.62 28.91
CA TYR A 734 1.52 -4.18 28.62
C TYR A 734 2.93 -3.68 28.31
N TRP A 735 3.07 -2.88 27.25
CA TRP A 735 4.36 -2.33 26.84
C TRP A 735 4.45 -0.84 27.17
N LYS A 736 3.71 0.00 26.44
CA LYS A 736 3.69 1.45 26.66
C LYS A 736 2.40 2.09 26.13
N GLU A 737 2.21 3.36 26.47
CA GLU A 737 1.15 4.21 25.93
C GLU A 737 1.77 5.39 25.16
N VAL A 738 1.24 5.70 23.98
CA VAL A 738 1.71 6.80 23.12
C VAL A 738 0.49 7.61 22.70
N GLU A 739 0.46 8.89 23.10
CA GLU A 739 -0.67 9.80 22.83
C GLU A 739 -2.06 9.23 23.21
N GLY A 740 -2.14 8.44 24.29
CA GLY A 740 -3.39 7.81 24.74
C GLY A 740 -3.70 6.45 24.10
N TYR A 741 -2.89 5.98 23.16
CA TYR A 741 -3.02 4.65 22.55
C TYR A 741 -2.13 3.64 23.25
N ARG A 742 -2.72 2.53 23.71
CA ARG A 742 -2.01 1.49 24.47
C ARG A 742 -1.49 0.39 23.57
N PHE A 743 -0.25 -0.01 23.82
CA PHE A 743 0.46 -1.05 23.11
C PHE A 743 0.82 -2.20 24.05
N TYR A 744 0.76 -3.42 23.52
CA TYR A 744 1.02 -4.66 24.24
C TYR A 744 1.99 -5.51 23.41
N SER A 745 2.87 -6.24 24.09
CA SER A 745 3.59 -7.36 23.47
C SER A 745 2.71 -8.61 23.60
N VAL A 746 2.37 -9.22 22.46
CA VAL A 746 1.54 -10.43 22.40
C VAL A 746 2.32 -11.55 21.73
N THR A 747 2.38 -12.70 22.40
CA THR A 747 2.95 -13.93 21.85
C THR A 747 1.82 -14.86 21.42
N VAL A 748 1.77 -15.18 20.12
CA VAL A 748 0.76 -16.06 19.51
C VAL A 748 1.40 -17.35 19.02
N ARG A 749 0.71 -18.46 19.21
CA ARG A 749 1.01 -19.75 18.60
C ARG A 749 -0.08 -20.15 17.62
N GLY A 750 0.31 -20.75 16.50
CA GLY A 750 -0.60 -21.35 15.51
C GLY A 750 0.05 -22.54 14.82
N TYR A 751 -0.76 -23.39 14.18
CA TYR A 751 -0.30 -24.59 13.48
C TYR A 751 -0.74 -24.56 12.02
N LYS A 752 0.03 -25.20 11.13
CA LYS A 752 -0.36 -25.35 9.73
C LYS A 752 -1.04 -26.67 9.48
N PHE A 753 -2.14 -26.64 8.74
CA PHE A 753 -2.71 -27.82 8.12
C PHE A 753 -3.11 -27.48 6.68
N GLU A 754 -2.78 -28.36 5.74
CA GLU A 754 -3.14 -28.19 4.34
C GLU A 754 -4.12 -29.29 3.93
N LYS A 755 -5.33 -28.88 3.52
CA LYS A 755 -6.34 -29.82 3.02
C LYS A 755 -5.88 -30.47 1.71
N THR A 756 -6.14 -31.76 1.61
CA THR A 756 -5.86 -32.57 0.43
C THR A 756 -7.07 -32.62 -0.50
N SER A 757 -6.84 -32.71 -1.80
CA SER A 757 -7.92 -32.86 -2.79
C SER A 757 -8.70 -34.18 -2.69
N GLY A 758 -8.29 -35.07 -1.78
CA GLY A 758 -8.91 -36.37 -1.51
C GLY A 758 -9.68 -36.43 -0.18
N CYS A 759 -9.93 -35.31 0.51
CA CYS A 759 -10.81 -35.29 1.70
C CYS A 759 -12.18 -35.88 1.34
N VAL A 760 -12.52 -36.97 2.03
CA VAL A 760 -13.76 -37.69 1.85
C VAL A 760 -14.36 -38.03 3.20
N PHE A 761 -15.68 -38.15 3.25
CA PHE A 761 -16.38 -38.73 4.38
C PHE A 761 -16.31 -40.25 4.25
N LYS A 762 -15.54 -40.90 5.14
CA LYS A 762 -15.44 -42.37 5.21
C LYS A 762 -16.32 -42.95 6.31
N GLY A 763 -17.12 -42.14 7.01
CA GLY A 763 -17.83 -42.54 8.23
C GLY A 763 -17.02 -42.40 9.53
N GLN A 764 -15.89 -41.69 9.49
CA GLN A 764 -15.13 -41.35 10.69
C GLN A 764 -15.92 -40.36 11.57
N ARG A 765 -15.87 -40.54 12.89
CA ARG A 765 -16.56 -39.66 13.84
C ARG A 765 -15.61 -39.08 14.86
N ALA A 766 -15.66 -37.77 15.08
CA ALA A 766 -14.92 -37.09 16.13
C ALA A 766 -15.84 -36.83 17.34
N ILE A 767 -15.35 -37.13 18.54
CA ILE A 767 -16.02 -36.88 19.81
C ILE A 767 -15.16 -35.90 20.60
N TYR A 768 -15.71 -34.73 20.89
CA TYR A 768 -15.04 -33.75 21.76
C TYR A 768 -15.25 -34.11 23.23
N VAL A 769 -14.16 -34.28 23.99
CA VAL A 769 -14.24 -34.78 25.40
C VAL A 769 -14.32 -33.68 26.45
N GLY A 770 -14.17 -32.39 26.08
CA GLY A 770 -14.24 -31.25 26.99
C GLY A 770 -12.92 -30.49 27.15
N PRO A 771 -12.86 -29.51 28.08
CA PRO A 771 -13.79 -29.26 29.19
C PRO A 771 -15.01 -28.37 28.87
N GLN A 772 -15.08 -27.70 27.72
CA GLN A 772 -16.19 -26.80 27.36
C GLN A 772 -17.46 -27.60 26.99
N LYS A 773 -18.65 -26.95 27.02
CA LYS A 773 -19.93 -27.64 26.66
C LYS A 773 -20.02 -27.98 25.17
N GLY A 774 -19.37 -27.16 24.35
CA GLY A 774 -19.08 -27.43 22.96
C GLY A 774 -18.01 -26.48 22.47
N VAL A 775 -17.38 -26.81 21.36
CA VAL A 775 -16.36 -25.99 20.70
C VAL A 775 -16.71 -25.84 19.23
N LEU A 776 -16.42 -24.66 18.68
CA LEU A 776 -16.50 -24.39 17.25
C LEU A 776 -15.06 -24.33 16.74
N ASP A 777 -14.75 -25.10 15.70
CA ASP A 777 -13.46 -24.96 15.01
C ASP A 777 -13.49 -23.85 13.95
N GLU A 778 -12.34 -23.54 13.39
CA GLU A 778 -12.13 -22.49 12.38
C GLU A 778 -12.84 -22.79 11.04
N GLU A 779 -13.34 -24.01 10.86
CA GLU A 779 -14.10 -24.43 9.67
C GLU A 779 -15.62 -24.37 9.89
N GLY A 780 -16.07 -24.07 11.11
CA GLY A 780 -17.47 -23.96 11.48
C GLY A 780 -18.10 -25.25 11.99
N HIS A 781 -17.32 -26.30 12.27
CA HIS A 781 -17.83 -27.52 12.88
C HIS A 781 -18.10 -27.29 14.37
N LEU A 782 -19.37 -27.43 14.78
CA LEU A 782 -19.76 -27.36 16.18
C LEU A 782 -19.67 -28.74 16.83
N PHE A 783 -18.66 -28.96 17.67
CA PHE A 783 -18.50 -30.19 18.44
C PHE A 783 -19.09 -30.06 19.85
N LEU A 784 -20.25 -30.66 20.07
CA LEU A 784 -20.84 -30.79 21.40
C LEU A 784 -20.09 -31.86 22.21
N ARG A 785 -19.97 -31.63 23.51
CA ARG A 785 -19.24 -32.54 24.40
C ARG A 785 -19.89 -33.93 24.40
N ASN A 786 -19.07 -34.96 24.18
CA ASN A 786 -19.46 -36.37 24.16
C ASN A 786 -20.46 -36.75 23.05
N GLU A 787 -20.71 -35.88 22.08
CA GLU A 787 -21.54 -36.20 20.92
C GLU A 787 -20.65 -36.56 19.72
N PRO A 788 -20.88 -37.71 19.06
CA PRO A 788 -20.11 -38.12 17.90
C PRO A 788 -20.57 -37.38 16.65
N ILE A 789 -19.65 -36.65 16.01
CA ILE A 789 -19.92 -35.91 14.77
C ILE A 789 -19.11 -36.51 13.63
N GLU A 790 -19.77 -36.78 12.51
CA GLU A 790 -19.08 -37.26 11.32
C GLU A 790 -18.18 -36.17 10.74
N VAL A 791 -16.94 -36.52 10.44
CA VAL A 791 -15.93 -35.59 9.91
C VAL A 791 -15.22 -36.21 8.70
N CYS A 792 -14.71 -35.38 7.79
CA CYS A 792 -13.89 -35.89 6.70
C CYS A 792 -12.49 -36.31 7.20
N THR A 793 -11.78 -37.08 6.37
CA THR A 793 -10.42 -37.58 6.67
C THR A 793 -9.43 -36.49 7.07
N ASP A 794 -9.54 -35.30 6.46
CA ASP A 794 -8.63 -34.18 6.75
C ASP A 794 -8.92 -33.58 8.13
N THR A 795 -10.19 -33.33 8.45
CA THR A 795 -10.61 -32.84 9.77
C THR A 795 -10.25 -33.86 10.86
N ALA A 796 -10.46 -35.16 10.62
CA ALA A 796 -10.02 -36.22 11.52
C ALA A 796 -8.50 -36.14 11.78
N SER A 797 -7.68 -36.01 10.73
CA SER A 797 -6.23 -35.85 10.84
C SER A 797 -5.84 -34.60 11.65
N LYS A 798 -6.48 -33.46 11.36
CA LYS A 798 -6.29 -32.20 12.10
C LYS A 798 -6.55 -32.37 13.59
N LEU A 799 -7.66 -33.02 13.97
CA LEU A 799 -8.07 -33.21 15.36
C LEU A 799 -7.19 -34.21 16.13
N MET A 800 -6.54 -35.16 15.45
CA MET A 800 -5.60 -36.10 16.07
C MET A 800 -4.22 -35.49 16.36
N ASN A 801 -3.93 -34.31 15.82
CA ASN A 801 -2.64 -33.64 15.94
C ASN A 801 -2.72 -32.41 16.87
N PRO A 802 -1.56 -31.87 17.34
CA PRO A 802 -1.54 -30.64 18.11
C PRO A 802 -2.25 -29.48 17.38
N PRO A 803 -2.90 -28.56 18.12
CA PRO A 803 -3.05 -28.53 19.56
C PRO A 803 -4.25 -29.33 20.09
N TYR A 804 -5.03 -29.98 19.21
CA TYR A 804 -6.27 -30.67 19.58
C TYR A 804 -6.07 -32.08 20.11
N LYS A 805 -4.89 -32.66 19.89
CA LYS A 805 -4.51 -33.98 20.41
C LYS A 805 -4.86 -34.10 21.90
N GLY A 806 -5.70 -35.08 22.23
CA GLY A 806 -6.19 -35.34 23.59
C GLY A 806 -7.52 -34.66 23.94
N SER A 807 -7.98 -33.68 23.17
CA SER A 807 -9.31 -33.06 23.33
C SER A 807 -10.39 -33.75 22.49
N PHE A 808 -9.99 -34.58 21.53
CA PHE A 808 -10.89 -35.33 20.65
C PHE A 808 -10.54 -36.82 20.62
N VAL A 809 -11.57 -37.65 20.54
CA VAL A 809 -11.47 -39.07 20.20
C VAL A 809 -12.02 -39.25 18.79
N VAL A 810 -11.19 -39.72 17.86
CA VAL A 810 -11.61 -40.02 16.49
C VAL A 810 -11.85 -41.52 16.36
N LEU A 811 -13.06 -41.89 15.94
CA LEU A 811 -13.49 -43.26 15.70
C LEU A 811 -13.46 -43.58 14.20
N GLU A 812 -12.92 -44.75 13.86
CA GLU A 812 -12.91 -45.26 12.48
C GLU A 812 -14.25 -45.85 12.06
N ALA A 813 -14.50 -45.88 10.75
CA ALA A 813 -15.72 -46.42 10.18
C ALA A 813 -15.85 -47.93 10.45
N GLY A 814 -16.95 -48.32 11.10
CA GLY A 814 -17.21 -49.73 11.47
C GLY A 814 -16.63 -50.15 12.82
N ALA A 815 -16.01 -49.26 13.59
CA ALA A 815 -15.74 -49.51 15.00
C ALA A 815 -17.08 -49.54 15.77
N THR A 816 -17.63 -50.74 15.98
CA THR A 816 -18.61 -50.96 17.04
C THR A 816 -18.02 -50.46 18.34
N SER A 817 -18.80 -49.67 19.08
CA SER A 817 -18.49 -49.23 20.45
C SER A 817 -17.64 -50.28 21.18
N PRO A 818 -16.50 -49.93 21.81
CA PRO A 818 -15.86 -50.88 22.69
C PRO A 818 -16.95 -51.34 23.66
N GLU A 819 -17.15 -52.66 23.74
CA GLU A 819 -18.03 -53.22 24.76
C GLU A 819 -17.64 -52.54 26.06
N TYR A 820 -18.61 -51.86 26.67
CA TYR A 820 -18.50 -51.47 28.05
C TYR A 820 -18.18 -52.76 28.80
N SER A 821 -16.91 -53.00 29.11
CA SER A 821 -16.53 -53.90 30.18
C SER A 821 -16.96 -53.18 31.45
N CYS A 822 -18.27 -53.25 31.71
CA CYS A 822 -18.81 -53.10 33.04
C CYS A 822 -18.08 -54.16 33.85
N CYS A 823 -17.11 -53.73 34.66
CA CYS A 823 -16.73 -54.48 35.84
C CYS A 823 -18.03 -54.68 36.64
N ALA A 824 -18.65 -55.84 36.47
CA ALA A 824 -19.69 -56.30 37.36
C ALA A 824 -19.03 -56.54 38.73
N PRO A 825 -19.61 -56.06 39.83
CA PRO A 825 -19.11 -56.37 41.16
C PRO A 825 -19.38 -57.85 41.44
N GLY A 826 -18.38 -58.71 41.26
CA GLY A 826 -18.56 -60.14 41.52
C GLY A 826 -17.43 -61.10 41.17
N ASP A 827 -16.51 -60.79 40.26
CA ASP A 827 -15.49 -61.76 39.87
C ASP A 827 -14.14 -61.54 40.57
N SER A 828 -13.96 -62.31 41.64
CA SER A 828 -12.72 -62.51 42.36
C SER A 828 -11.74 -63.37 41.56
N SER A 829 -10.96 -62.77 40.66
CA SER A 829 -9.71 -63.39 40.20
C SER A 829 -8.75 -62.40 39.53
N CYS A 830 -8.08 -61.56 40.33
CA CYS A 830 -6.85 -60.87 39.91
C CYS A 830 -6.02 -60.47 41.13
N CYS A 831 -5.70 -61.42 42.00
CA CYS A 831 -4.67 -61.27 43.04
C CYS A 831 -4.06 -62.64 43.33
N SER A 832 -2.81 -62.85 42.93
CA SER A 832 -1.96 -63.88 43.50
C SER A 832 -0.51 -63.38 43.59
N SER A 833 0.09 -63.63 44.75
CA SER A 833 1.46 -63.42 45.25
C SER A 833 1.92 -61.95 45.41
N GLU A 834 1.93 -61.40 46.63
CA GLU A 834 2.92 -61.58 47.73
C GLU A 834 4.25 -60.86 47.43
N ASP A 835 4.38 -59.61 47.91
CA ASP A 835 5.37 -59.23 48.93
C ASP A 835 5.52 -57.70 49.10
N SER A 836 5.68 -57.30 50.35
CA SER A 836 6.21 -56.03 50.90
C SER A 836 5.28 -54.83 51.11
N GLU A 837 5.37 -54.35 52.34
CA GLU A 837 4.61 -53.33 53.05
C GLU A 837 4.94 -51.90 52.57
N VAL A 838 3.93 -51.03 52.40
CA VAL A 838 3.78 -49.65 52.94
C VAL A 838 2.54 -48.99 52.29
N PRO A 839 1.55 -48.48 53.06
CA PRO A 839 0.35 -47.85 52.52
C PRO A 839 0.49 -46.32 52.38
N GLY A 840 0.06 -45.73 51.25
CA GLY A 840 0.07 -44.28 51.09
C GLY A 840 -0.46 -43.70 49.78
N SER A 841 -1.78 -43.82 49.57
CA SER A 841 -2.68 -43.01 48.72
C SER A 841 -2.38 -42.81 47.23
N CYS A 842 -3.10 -43.59 46.40
CA CYS A 842 -3.69 -43.09 45.16
C CYS A 842 -4.98 -42.31 45.49
N CYS A 843 -5.05 -41.08 45.00
CA CYS A 843 -6.25 -40.49 44.38
C CYS A 843 -5.76 -39.65 43.20
#